data_AF-W6RUX4-F1
#
_entry.id   AF-W6RUX4-F1
#
_cell.length_a   1.000
_cell.length_b   1.000
_cell.length_c   1.000
_cell.angle_alpha   90.00
_cell.angle_beta   90.00
_cell.angle_gamma   90.00
#
_symmetry.space_group_name_H-M   'P 1'
#
loop_
_entity.id
_entity.type
_entity.pdbx_description
1 polymer ?
#
loop_
_entity_poly.entity_id
_entity_poly.type
_entity_poly.pdbx_seq_one_letter_code
_entity_poly.pdbx_strand_id
1 'polypeptide(L)'
;MKDKWKVTFKSIALTLIVIMTINCSSPGEVWREIKSNANKLWGDKETLTTVDRTKLGSLQETVSANKEKSKEAIENDNLDESKKLLEETLEAIESNEDKINKEFKNIEKYLDKNNLDVAKSRLTEVKNQFKDLVNSKDKIEEAINSDDKDKILAVLDDESIFGKDENTYKSLGDDALPHNNEEAVYVTEEATAISNDAIEYSLDKDTDDNEEYLKETLDTKITEVIKKKSDELSDNPLDIYKFVRNNVDFEAYAGSRKGAAGALEQLAGNDYDQSSLLIALLRSKNIPARYVTGTVDVSVENAMVWTGAETPKVAADMLASMGNKTTAITSGGEIVTIRIEHVWVEAYCSLCEYRGQGEVTDEKEWIPFDPSFKTYKKVEGTINSVEKDIETSDIADDFYYGGVKTEDNFGVKNIYNDDLKYAADDIKSQLEKYINEETLEGKRLIDVVGGLEIIPEEIDLLPFSIPNTLVSIDSRSSEIDNNKREKVSIEVSDTYGIGGELSLNKTAVELYGKKLTLSWIPATDSDEEIISNYGSVFDTPAYLVEVKPVIKADGEVIAEGSAIGLGQVENFSIVLDRVGLSSQSVTAVLTAGGYYALGLDYGAISENEITNIQSRMKEAEENAAEKDYYSDEVAGEILNGIIKSYFGELDSMNKISAEMSGVKDTRCLSFGISGFKPTVKYLYGTPVDLKLGSVYVDIGGDAHSVVSRDGDKEKEKSYMIKTGMIASAMESSIIEQMCGLPAVSTVSILNKATEQGETLYSVTKENVNEVLPLLNVGDYVKNEIVNVVNSGKEVTIPKNEINYYDWTGSVYIVMDNDTGAAGYMIAGGYAGGEGANDLSSVNVWEVFEHFIDGFTEGIKGAIPFIIIGTIVAIIAPEIVAVVATILCYAFIISSIVSFTELTILYAKGEYTTQEYLNFVAEIEGMLCSGLAMEKVMKSSLYKSIQEKFTNTFIKTYNVSKETVSKVWDRYGKNKADSLLGKIKSAKEAGATETELIKVTEVLTADQYSKYLEVMEKVYSKGEIEAKNIDKAKDSALRDVKNEKLSVDEIYENAVKSSISSVTDIIKAVENGDIVLSNNLQKGNYGEMKMDVYFESQGYDRISIDKVTDLNEPTHHGIDGVYYKADGEPKYIIGEAKYGSSTLGNTKDGKQMSSNWIDKRLVDAVGETNADKIIMEKMLNADNIKSQLVHISDKGEITISILDDEANIVK
;
A
#
# COMPACT_ATOMS: atom_id res chain seq x y z
N MET A 1 -20.94 41.84 -12.95
CA MET A 1 -19.77 41.13 -12.36
C MET A 1 -20.21 40.04 -11.38
N LYS A 2 -21.01 40.31 -10.34
CA LYS A 2 -21.50 39.27 -9.40
C LYS A 2 -22.24 38.07 -10.05
N ASP A 3 -22.97 38.26 -11.15
CA ASP A 3 -23.72 37.15 -11.78
C ASP A 3 -22.90 36.31 -12.77
N LYS A 4 -21.90 36.90 -13.45
CA LYS A 4 -20.91 36.12 -14.24
C LYS A 4 -20.04 35.26 -13.31
N TRP A 5 -19.67 35.80 -12.15
CA TRP A 5 -18.88 35.09 -11.15
C TRP A 5 -19.65 33.94 -10.49
N LYS A 6 -20.96 34.07 -10.23
CA LYS A 6 -21.76 32.95 -9.71
C LYS A 6 -21.92 31.80 -10.71
N VAL A 7 -21.94 32.08 -12.01
CA VAL A 7 -22.02 31.07 -13.06
C VAL A 7 -20.68 30.37 -13.26
N THR A 8 -19.57 31.10 -13.26
CA THR A 8 -18.21 30.53 -13.31
C THR A 8 -17.89 29.73 -12.04
N PHE A 9 -18.30 30.21 -10.86
CA PHE A 9 -18.08 29.52 -9.58
C PHE A 9 -18.97 28.29 -9.41
N LYS A 10 -20.23 28.32 -9.89
CA LYS A 10 -21.07 27.10 -9.95
C LYS A 10 -20.56 26.10 -10.99
N SER A 11 -20.03 26.55 -12.12
CA SER A 11 -19.50 25.64 -13.14
C SER A 11 -18.21 24.97 -12.64
N ILE A 12 -17.30 25.71 -12.01
CA ILE A 12 -16.08 25.16 -11.40
C ILE A 12 -16.41 24.24 -10.22
N ALA A 13 -17.34 24.62 -9.33
CA ALA A 13 -17.75 23.77 -8.22
C ALA A 13 -18.52 22.51 -8.68
N LEU A 14 -19.32 22.59 -9.75
CA LEU A 14 -20.03 21.43 -10.30
C LEU A 14 -19.08 20.51 -11.08
N THR A 15 -18.09 21.06 -11.80
CA THR A 15 -17.01 20.29 -12.45
C THR A 15 -16.12 19.60 -11.40
N LEU A 16 -15.77 20.27 -10.30
CA LEU A 16 -15.03 19.68 -9.19
C LEU A 16 -15.86 18.63 -8.43
N ILE A 17 -17.16 18.85 -8.21
CA ILE A 17 -18.04 17.83 -7.60
C ILE A 17 -18.21 16.63 -8.54
N VAL A 18 -18.31 16.82 -9.85
CA VAL A 18 -18.40 15.73 -10.83
C VAL A 18 -17.09 14.93 -10.89
N ILE A 19 -15.93 15.60 -10.97
CA ILE A 19 -14.60 14.97 -10.88
C ILE A 19 -14.44 14.21 -9.54
N MET A 20 -14.94 14.77 -8.43
CA MET A 20 -14.85 14.17 -7.10
C MET A 20 -15.86 13.04 -6.84
N THR A 21 -17.00 12.98 -7.56
CA THR A 21 -17.99 11.89 -7.43
C THR A 21 -17.64 10.68 -8.32
N ILE A 22 -16.90 10.92 -9.41
CA ILE A 22 -16.37 9.91 -10.34
C ILE A 22 -15.35 8.99 -9.66
N ASN A 23 -14.60 9.48 -8.67
CA ASN A 23 -13.52 8.72 -8.02
C ASN A 23 -13.97 7.76 -6.90
N CYS A 24 -15.28 7.55 -6.69
CA CYS A 24 -15.74 7.17 -5.35
C CYS A 24 -16.95 6.21 -5.19
N SER A 25 -17.35 5.38 -6.16
CA SER A 25 -18.40 4.36 -5.91
C SER A 25 -18.37 3.14 -6.84
N SER A 26 -18.93 2.00 -6.36
CA SER A 26 -18.76 0.64 -6.91
C SER A 26 -18.93 0.53 -8.44
N PRO A 27 -18.09 -0.26 -9.16
CA PRO A 27 -17.92 -0.11 -10.61
C PRO A 27 -19.18 -0.34 -11.46
N GLY A 28 -20.07 -1.27 -11.13
CA GLY A 28 -21.07 -1.79 -12.08
C GLY A 28 -22.37 -0.97 -12.29
N GLU A 29 -22.89 -0.30 -11.26
CA GLU A 29 -24.10 0.54 -11.38
C GLU A 29 -23.77 2.02 -11.63
N VAL A 30 -22.61 2.45 -11.12
CA VAL A 30 -22.07 3.80 -11.27
C VAL A 30 -21.60 4.03 -12.71
N TRP A 31 -20.97 3.05 -13.38
CA TRP A 31 -20.66 3.16 -14.82
C TRP A 31 -21.91 3.31 -15.69
N ARG A 32 -23.02 2.66 -15.32
CA ARG A 32 -24.30 2.76 -16.04
C ARG A 32 -24.90 4.16 -15.90
N GLU A 33 -24.73 4.80 -14.75
CA GLU A 33 -25.23 6.15 -14.47
C GLU A 33 -24.27 7.25 -14.94
N ILE A 34 -22.96 7.01 -14.95
CA ILE A 34 -21.90 7.82 -15.60
C ILE A 34 -22.12 7.84 -17.12
N LYS A 35 -22.32 6.69 -17.77
CA LYS A 35 -22.61 6.63 -19.21
C LYS A 35 -23.94 7.32 -19.56
N SER A 36 -24.93 7.28 -18.67
CA SER A 36 -26.22 7.99 -18.81
C SER A 36 -26.10 9.52 -18.61
N ASN A 37 -25.23 9.98 -17.70
CA ASN A 37 -25.11 11.40 -17.33
C ASN A 37 -23.98 12.14 -18.06
N ALA A 38 -22.90 11.47 -18.46
CA ALA A 38 -21.86 11.99 -19.37
C ALA A 38 -22.47 12.31 -20.75
N ASN A 39 -23.33 11.42 -21.27
CA ASN A 39 -24.14 11.66 -22.47
C ASN A 39 -25.15 12.82 -22.33
N LYS A 40 -25.46 13.29 -21.11
CA LYS A 40 -26.36 14.44 -20.84
C LYS A 40 -25.63 15.76 -20.59
N LEU A 41 -24.40 15.72 -20.04
CA LEU A 41 -23.60 16.89 -19.69
C LEU A 41 -22.74 17.40 -20.87
N TRP A 42 -22.36 16.50 -21.76
CA TRP A 42 -21.59 16.78 -22.98
C TRP A 42 -22.47 16.48 -24.19
N GLY A 43 -23.34 17.44 -24.54
CA GLY A 43 -24.30 17.25 -25.62
C GLY A 43 -23.62 16.82 -26.93
N ASP A 44 -24.12 15.72 -27.51
CA ASP A 44 -23.93 15.27 -28.90
C ASP A 44 -22.56 15.59 -29.54
N LYS A 45 -21.45 15.36 -28.82
CA LYS A 45 -20.13 15.34 -29.46
C LYS A 45 -19.55 13.95 -29.40
N GLU A 46 -19.93 13.24 -30.46
CA GLU A 46 -19.20 12.20 -31.17
C GLU A 46 -18.91 10.95 -30.34
N THR A 47 -19.77 9.94 -30.55
CA THR A 47 -19.33 8.55 -30.72
C THR A 47 -17.86 8.50 -31.17
N LEU A 48 -17.02 7.83 -30.37
CA LEU A 48 -15.66 7.43 -30.75
C LEU A 48 -15.64 7.10 -32.24
N THR A 49 -14.88 7.87 -33.01
CA THR A 49 -14.86 7.72 -34.47
C THR A 49 -14.01 6.50 -34.79
N THR A 50 -14.63 5.52 -35.43
CA THR A 50 -14.00 4.24 -35.75
C THR A 50 -12.92 4.43 -36.80
N VAL A 51 -11.75 3.81 -36.61
CA VAL A 51 -10.74 3.69 -37.66
C VAL A 51 -11.20 2.63 -38.67
N ASP A 52 -11.16 2.96 -39.96
CA ASP A 52 -11.54 2.03 -41.02
C ASP A 52 -10.45 0.94 -41.20
N ARG A 53 -10.84 -0.34 -41.12
CA ARG A 53 -10.01 -1.46 -41.60
C ARG A 53 -9.80 -1.40 -43.12
N THR A 54 -8.70 -1.98 -43.60
CA THR A 54 -8.56 -2.29 -45.04
C THR A 54 -9.73 -3.17 -45.49
N LYS A 55 -10.15 -3.10 -46.77
CA LYS A 55 -11.28 -3.93 -47.22
C LYS A 55 -10.95 -5.42 -47.19
N LEU A 56 -9.67 -5.75 -47.38
CA LEU A 56 -9.18 -7.11 -47.21
C LEU A 56 -9.19 -7.54 -45.74
N GLY A 57 -8.77 -6.67 -44.81
CA GLY A 57 -8.86 -6.90 -43.37
C GLY A 57 -10.29 -7.15 -42.88
N SER A 58 -11.27 -6.32 -43.29
CA SER A 58 -12.69 -6.53 -42.96
C SER A 58 -13.24 -7.85 -43.47
N LEU A 59 -12.81 -8.28 -44.67
CA LEU A 59 -13.19 -9.58 -45.20
C LEU A 59 -12.60 -10.71 -44.34
N GLN A 60 -11.31 -10.64 -44.02
CA GLN A 60 -10.64 -11.67 -43.21
C GLN A 60 -11.20 -11.78 -41.80
N GLU A 61 -11.61 -10.65 -41.20
CA GLU A 61 -12.30 -10.65 -39.91
C GLU A 61 -13.60 -11.47 -39.95
N THR A 62 -14.41 -11.28 -41.00
CA THR A 62 -15.67 -12.04 -41.17
C THR A 62 -15.40 -13.52 -41.44
N VAL A 63 -14.46 -13.82 -42.34
CA VAL A 63 -14.09 -15.20 -42.71
C VAL A 63 -13.58 -15.97 -41.49
N SER A 64 -12.71 -15.36 -40.68
CA SER A 64 -12.12 -16.01 -39.50
C SER A 64 -13.17 -16.24 -38.41
N ALA A 65 -14.00 -15.22 -38.10
CA ALA A 65 -15.05 -15.34 -37.09
C ALA A 65 -16.09 -16.40 -37.44
N ASN A 66 -16.44 -16.53 -38.73
CA ASN A 66 -17.38 -17.54 -39.19
C ASN A 66 -16.77 -18.95 -39.18
N LYS A 67 -15.45 -19.10 -39.42
CA LYS A 67 -14.74 -20.38 -39.27
C LYS A 67 -14.89 -20.93 -37.86
N GLU A 68 -14.55 -20.14 -36.85
CA GLU A 68 -14.58 -20.55 -35.45
C GLU A 68 -15.99 -20.92 -34.99
N LYS A 69 -16.97 -20.04 -35.23
CA LYS A 69 -18.38 -20.31 -34.91
C LYS A 69 -18.92 -21.55 -35.63
N SER A 70 -18.44 -21.81 -36.85
CA SER A 70 -18.86 -22.97 -37.62
C SER A 70 -18.26 -24.26 -37.07
N LYS A 71 -17.00 -24.25 -36.60
CA LYS A 71 -16.40 -25.36 -35.84
C LYS A 71 -17.18 -25.63 -34.54
N GLU A 72 -17.48 -24.59 -33.76
CA GLU A 72 -18.28 -24.70 -32.53
C GLU A 72 -19.68 -25.27 -32.80
N ALA A 73 -20.34 -24.84 -33.89
CA ALA A 73 -21.64 -25.37 -34.28
C ALA A 73 -21.59 -26.87 -34.62
N ILE A 74 -20.51 -27.31 -35.28
CA ILE A 74 -20.28 -28.73 -35.61
C ILE A 74 -20.02 -29.57 -34.36
N GLU A 75 -19.28 -29.04 -33.39
CA GLU A 75 -19.02 -29.69 -32.10
C GLU A 75 -20.31 -29.86 -31.29
N ASN A 76 -21.23 -28.90 -31.39
CA ASN A 76 -22.56 -28.95 -30.79
C ASN A 76 -23.61 -29.71 -31.63
N ASP A 77 -23.18 -30.47 -32.65
CA ASP A 77 -24.03 -31.22 -33.59
C ASP A 77 -25.13 -30.37 -34.28
N ASN A 78 -24.87 -29.07 -34.48
CA ASN A 78 -25.74 -28.12 -35.16
C ASN A 78 -25.25 -27.81 -36.59
N LEU A 79 -25.48 -28.75 -37.50
CA LEU A 79 -25.01 -28.65 -38.90
C LEU A 79 -25.64 -27.47 -39.67
N ASP A 80 -26.90 -27.14 -39.37
CA ASP A 80 -27.62 -26.07 -40.07
C ASP A 80 -27.01 -24.68 -39.77
N GLU A 81 -26.60 -24.43 -38.53
CA GLU A 81 -25.93 -23.17 -38.17
C GLU A 81 -24.54 -23.07 -38.80
N SER A 82 -23.79 -24.19 -38.84
CA SER A 82 -22.49 -24.27 -39.52
C SER A 82 -22.60 -23.92 -41.01
N LYS A 83 -23.62 -24.45 -41.70
CA LYS A 83 -23.91 -24.12 -43.11
C LYS A 83 -24.24 -22.65 -43.30
N LYS A 84 -25.10 -22.09 -42.44
CA LYS A 84 -25.46 -20.67 -42.49
C LYS A 84 -24.23 -19.76 -42.33
N LEU A 85 -23.30 -20.09 -41.43
CA LEU A 85 -22.05 -19.33 -41.26
C LEU A 85 -21.14 -19.43 -42.49
N LEU A 86 -21.12 -20.57 -43.18
CA LEU A 86 -20.42 -20.72 -44.47
C LEU A 86 -21.11 -19.93 -45.60
N GLU A 87 -22.44 -19.86 -45.63
CA GLU A 87 -23.19 -19.00 -46.56
C GLU A 87 -22.86 -17.53 -46.34
N GLU A 88 -22.85 -17.07 -45.08
CA GLU A 88 -22.43 -15.71 -44.71
C GLU A 88 -20.97 -15.42 -45.15
N THR A 89 -20.09 -16.42 -45.04
CA THR A 89 -18.70 -16.33 -45.52
C THR A 89 -18.64 -16.15 -47.05
N LEU A 90 -19.41 -16.95 -47.80
CA LEU A 90 -19.50 -16.87 -49.25
C LEU A 90 -20.00 -15.49 -49.71
N GLU A 91 -21.09 -15.00 -49.11
CA GLU A 91 -21.64 -13.66 -49.37
C GLU A 91 -20.64 -12.53 -49.04
N ALA A 92 -19.86 -12.68 -47.97
CA ALA A 92 -18.83 -11.73 -47.60
C ALA A 92 -17.72 -11.64 -48.68
N ILE A 93 -17.26 -12.79 -49.22
CA ILE A 93 -16.25 -12.81 -50.30
C ILE A 93 -16.81 -12.14 -51.56
N GLU A 94 -18.03 -12.50 -51.98
CA GLU A 94 -18.66 -11.94 -53.18
C GLU A 94 -18.89 -10.43 -53.10
N SER A 95 -19.40 -9.94 -51.96
CA SER A 95 -19.73 -8.53 -51.78
C SER A 95 -18.52 -7.60 -51.62
N ASN A 96 -17.32 -8.15 -51.38
CA ASN A 96 -16.08 -7.39 -51.18
C ASN A 96 -15.08 -7.50 -52.34
N GLU A 97 -15.24 -8.46 -53.26
CA GLU A 97 -14.30 -8.69 -54.37
C GLU A 97 -14.01 -7.44 -55.22
N ASP A 98 -15.05 -6.75 -55.70
CA ASP A 98 -14.89 -5.53 -56.50
C ASP A 98 -14.29 -4.37 -55.69
N LYS A 99 -14.59 -4.30 -54.39
CA LYS A 99 -14.10 -3.25 -53.49
C LYS A 99 -12.60 -3.40 -53.26
N ILE A 100 -12.15 -4.61 -52.95
CA ILE A 100 -10.74 -4.95 -52.72
C ILE A 100 -9.93 -4.76 -54.01
N ASN A 101 -10.45 -5.22 -55.16
CA ASN A 101 -9.79 -5.00 -56.45
C ASN A 101 -9.65 -3.51 -56.81
N LYS A 102 -10.60 -2.66 -56.39
CA LYS A 102 -10.52 -1.21 -56.56
C LYS A 102 -9.47 -0.59 -55.62
N GLU A 103 -9.39 -1.05 -54.38
CA GLU A 103 -8.36 -0.67 -53.41
C GLU A 103 -6.95 -0.99 -53.95
N PHE A 104 -6.71 -2.22 -54.39
CA PHE A 104 -5.43 -2.62 -54.99
C PHE A 104 -5.01 -1.75 -56.18
N LYS A 105 -5.95 -1.38 -57.06
CA LYS A 105 -5.65 -0.48 -58.20
C LYS A 105 -5.25 0.93 -57.75
N ASN A 106 -5.84 1.43 -56.67
CA ASN A 106 -5.49 2.73 -56.12
C ASN A 106 -4.08 2.69 -55.50
N ILE A 107 -3.77 1.63 -54.75
CA ILE A 107 -2.44 1.40 -54.17
C ILE A 107 -1.40 1.28 -55.28
N GLU A 108 -1.63 0.43 -56.28
CA GLU A 108 -0.70 0.24 -57.41
C GLU A 108 -0.40 1.56 -58.14
N LYS A 109 -1.40 2.43 -58.32
CA LYS A 109 -1.22 3.76 -58.90
C LYS A 109 -0.34 4.68 -58.04
N TYR A 110 -0.46 4.58 -56.71
CA TYR A 110 0.38 5.33 -55.78
C TYR A 110 1.83 4.80 -55.83
N LEU A 111 2.02 3.49 -55.77
CA LEU A 111 3.35 2.85 -55.84
C LEU A 111 4.07 3.17 -57.15
N ASP A 112 3.37 3.11 -58.29
CA ASP A 112 3.91 3.46 -59.61
C ASP A 112 4.30 4.94 -59.71
N LYS A 113 3.51 5.84 -59.10
CA LYS A 113 3.77 7.28 -59.12
C LYS A 113 5.07 7.62 -58.37
N ASN A 114 5.38 6.90 -57.30
CA ASN A 114 6.52 7.16 -56.43
C ASN A 114 7.72 6.21 -56.69
N ASN A 115 7.63 5.29 -57.65
CA ASN A 115 8.66 4.29 -57.99
C ASN A 115 9.01 3.32 -56.84
N LEU A 116 7.98 2.82 -56.14
CA LEU A 116 8.11 1.92 -54.99
C LEU A 116 8.02 0.44 -55.42
N ASP A 117 9.03 -0.04 -56.17
CA ASP A 117 9.01 -1.37 -56.83
C ASP A 117 8.98 -2.58 -55.86
N VAL A 118 9.61 -2.46 -54.69
CA VAL A 118 9.63 -3.53 -53.67
C VAL A 118 8.23 -3.74 -53.09
N ALA A 119 7.58 -2.67 -52.63
CA ALA A 119 6.20 -2.71 -52.14
C ALA A 119 5.21 -3.18 -53.24
N LYS A 120 5.47 -2.85 -54.50
CA LYS A 120 4.66 -3.34 -55.63
C LYS A 120 4.78 -4.86 -55.82
N SER A 121 5.96 -5.42 -55.56
CA SER A 121 6.17 -6.88 -55.59
C SER A 121 5.39 -7.57 -54.47
N ARG A 122 5.44 -7.02 -53.24
CA ARG A 122 4.65 -7.52 -52.09
C ARG A 122 3.14 -7.45 -52.34
N LEU A 123 2.65 -6.32 -52.88
CA LEU A 123 1.24 -6.18 -53.32
C LEU A 123 0.83 -7.23 -54.35
N THR A 124 1.73 -7.60 -55.27
CA THR A 124 1.46 -8.60 -56.31
C THR A 124 1.26 -10.00 -55.71
N GLU A 125 2.01 -10.34 -54.67
CA GLU A 125 1.85 -11.59 -53.93
C GLU A 125 0.49 -11.67 -53.23
N VAL A 126 0.11 -10.63 -52.49
CA VAL A 126 -1.21 -10.56 -51.83
C VAL A 126 -2.37 -10.59 -52.84
N LYS A 127 -2.21 -9.95 -54.01
CA LYS A 127 -3.21 -10.04 -55.10
C LYS A 127 -3.41 -11.48 -55.59
N ASN A 128 -2.34 -12.27 -55.66
CA ASN A 128 -2.43 -13.68 -56.06
C ASN A 128 -3.12 -14.51 -54.98
N GLN A 129 -2.73 -14.34 -53.71
CA GLN A 129 -3.39 -15.00 -52.58
C GLN A 129 -4.89 -14.65 -52.52
N PHE A 130 -5.25 -13.38 -52.67
CA PHE A 130 -6.66 -12.98 -52.66
C PHE A 130 -7.46 -13.62 -53.80
N LYS A 131 -6.83 -13.78 -54.97
CA LYS A 131 -7.44 -14.49 -56.10
C LYS A 131 -7.66 -15.98 -55.78
N ASP A 132 -6.75 -16.62 -55.07
CA ASP A 132 -6.91 -18.02 -54.65
C ASP A 132 -8.07 -18.19 -53.66
N LEU A 133 -8.28 -17.24 -52.75
CA LEU A 133 -9.45 -17.20 -51.87
C LEU A 133 -10.75 -17.08 -52.67
N VAL A 134 -10.79 -16.16 -53.64
CA VAL A 134 -11.95 -15.99 -54.53
C VAL A 134 -12.23 -17.25 -55.35
N ASN A 135 -11.20 -17.98 -55.80
CA ASN A 135 -11.37 -19.23 -56.53
C ASN A 135 -11.89 -20.38 -55.66
N SER A 136 -11.86 -20.23 -54.33
CA SER A 136 -12.30 -21.27 -53.40
C SER A 136 -13.81 -21.23 -53.08
N LYS A 137 -14.54 -20.24 -53.61
CA LYS A 137 -16.01 -20.11 -53.46
C LYS A 137 -16.75 -21.39 -53.83
N ASP A 138 -16.38 -22.03 -54.94
CA ASP A 138 -17.02 -23.26 -55.43
C ASP A 138 -16.91 -24.42 -54.40
N LYS A 139 -15.79 -24.49 -53.65
CA LYS A 139 -15.59 -25.50 -52.60
C LYS A 139 -16.52 -25.26 -51.41
N ILE A 140 -16.67 -23.99 -51.00
CA ILE A 140 -17.56 -23.58 -49.92
C ILE A 140 -19.01 -23.89 -50.30
N GLU A 141 -19.41 -23.56 -51.53
CA GLU A 141 -20.74 -23.83 -52.06
C GLU A 141 -21.03 -25.36 -52.15
N GLU A 142 -20.05 -26.17 -52.53
CA GLU A 142 -20.20 -27.64 -52.52
C GLU A 142 -20.42 -28.19 -51.11
N ALA A 143 -19.70 -27.67 -50.11
CA ALA A 143 -19.85 -28.10 -48.71
C ALA A 143 -21.20 -27.69 -48.11
N ILE A 144 -21.67 -26.46 -48.35
CA ILE A 144 -23.00 -25.98 -47.92
C ILE A 144 -24.11 -26.88 -48.47
N ASN A 145 -24.01 -27.23 -49.75
CA ASN A 145 -24.98 -28.09 -50.44
C ASN A 145 -24.89 -29.57 -50.03
N SER A 146 -23.91 -29.95 -49.22
CA SER A 146 -23.77 -31.31 -48.68
C SER A 146 -24.41 -31.43 -47.30
N ASP A 147 -25.09 -32.53 -47.00
CA ASP A 147 -25.53 -32.87 -45.63
C ASP A 147 -24.46 -33.70 -44.89
N ASP A 148 -23.18 -33.47 -45.20
CA ASP A 148 -22.05 -34.29 -44.77
C ASP A 148 -21.13 -33.50 -43.84
N LYS A 149 -21.14 -33.87 -42.54
CA LYS A 149 -20.33 -33.27 -41.48
C LYS A 149 -18.84 -33.28 -41.85
N ASP A 150 -18.35 -34.38 -42.43
CA ASP A 150 -16.92 -34.54 -42.75
C ASP A 150 -16.50 -33.60 -43.89
N LYS A 151 -17.40 -33.31 -44.85
CA LYS A 151 -17.12 -32.37 -45.94
C LYS A 151 -17.06 -30.93 -45.47
N ILE A 152 -17.93 -30.56 -44.52
CA ILE A 152 -17.95 -29.21 -43.94
C ILE A 152 -16.69 -29.01 -43.08
N LEU A 153 -16.33 -29.99 -42.25
CA LEU A 153 -15.05 -30.00 -41.53
C LEU A 153 -13.85 -29.88 -42.47
N ALA A 154 -13.83 -30.66 -43.56
CA ALA A 154 -12.76 -30.59 -44.54
C ALA A 154 -12.60 -29.21 -45.21
N VAL A 155 -13.68 -28.45 -45.39
CA VAL A 155 -13.63 -27.06 -45.86
C VAL A 155 -13.13 -26.12 -44.77
N LEU A 156 -13.60 -26.27 -43.52
CA LEU A 156 -13.13 -25.47 -42.38
C LEU A 156 -11.64 -25.69 -42.06
N ASP A 157 -11.11 -26.86 -42.38
CA ASP A 157 -9.70 -27.21 -42.25
C ASP A 157 -8.89 -27.00 -43.55
N ASP A 158 -9.52 -26.52 -44.63
CA ASP A 158 -8.82 -26.22 -45.89
C ASP A 158 -7.97 -24.95 -45.71
N GLU A 159 -6.65 -25.15 -45.59
CA GLU A 159 -5.66 -24.08 -45.47
C GLU A 159 -5.71 -23.09 -46.65
N SER A 160 -6.20 -23.51 -47.83
CA SER A 160 -6.40 -22.63 -48.99
C SER A 160 -7.65 -21.75 -48.88
N ILE A 161 -8.44 -21.86 -47.80
CA ILE A 161 -9.61 -21.02 -47.55
C ILE A 161 -9.39 -20.21 -46.27
N PHE A 162 -8.97 -20.88 -45.21
CA PHE A 162 -8.92 -20.30 -43.87
C PHE A 162 -7.50 -20.10 -43.33
N GLY A 163 -6.46 -20.37 -44.13
CA GLY A 163 -5.08 -20.34 -43.66
C GLY A 163 -4.76 -21.45 -42.65
N LYS A 164 -3.50 -21.48 -42.20
CA LYS A 164 -3.08 -22.34 -41.09
C LYS A 164 -3.45 -21.69 -39.77
N ASP A 165 -3.88 -22.50 -38.81
CA ASP A 165 -3.99 -22.06 -37.42
C ASP A 165 -2.57 -21.87 -36.86
N GLU A 166 -2.15 -20.62 -36.67
CA GLU A 166 -0.85 -20.27 -36.09
C GLU A 166 -0.92 -20.36 -34.56
N ASN A 167 -0.78 -21.56 -34.01
CA ASN A 167 -0.62 -21.74 -32.57
C ASN A 167 0.77 -22.29 -32.26
N THR A 168 1.75 -21.39 -32.09
CA THR A 168 3.02 -21.68 -31.44
C THR A 168 3.01 -21.07 -30.04
N TYR A 169 2.47 -21.80 -29.07
CA TYR A 169 2.53 -21.41 -27.66
C TYR A 169 3.37 -22.46 -26.91
N LYS A 170 4.26 -21.98 -26.03
CA LYS A 170 5.12 -22.83 -25.22
C LYS A 170 4.36 -23.32 -23.98
N SER A 171 4.54 -24.58 -23.61
CA SER A 171 3.86 -25.23 -22.48
C SER A 171 4.58 -24.95 -21.15
N LEU A 172 3.84 -24.74 -20.06
CA LEU A 172 4.32 -24.59 -18.68
C LEU A 172 4.66 -25.94 -18.01
N GLY A 173 4.44 -27.06 -18.69
CA GLY A 173 4.68 -28.40 -18.14
C GLY A 173 6.13 -28.62 -17.69
N ASP A 174 7.10 -28.05 -18.41
CA ASP A 174 8.54 -28.25 -18.20
C ASP A 174 9.30 -26.99 -17.72
N ASP A 175 8.64 -25.83 -17.67
CA ASP A 175 9.24 -24.54 -17.30
C ASP A 175 8.98 -24.18 -15.82
N ALA A 176 9.83 -23.32 -15.24
CA ALA A 176 9.57 -22.74 -13.93
C ALA A 176 8.30 -21.87 -13.97
N LEU A 177 7.46 -21.97 -12.93
CA LEU A 177 6.25 -21.15 -12.85
C LEU A 177 6.59 -19.65 -12.75
N PRO A 178 5.78 -18.75 -13.32
CA PRO A 178 6.05 -17.31 -13.27
C PRO A 178 6.28 -16.76 -11.86
N HIS A 179 5.41 -17.11 -10.90
CA HIS A 179 5.61 -16.81 -9.48
C HIS A 179 6.27 -18.01 -8.79
N ASN A 180 7.59 -17.94 -8.60
CA ASN A 180 8.40 -19.08 -8.16
C ASN A 180 9.06 -18.84 -6.79
N ASN A 181 9.29 -19.93 -6.04
CA ASN A 181 10.12 -19.93 -4.84
C ASN A 181 11.44 -20.68 -5.11
N GLU A 182 12.55 -19.97 -5.05
CA GLU A 182 13.91 -20.48 -5.16
C GLU A 182 14.38 -20.99 -3.79
N GLU A 183 14.56 -22.30 -3.69
CA GLU A 183 15.04 -22.94 -2.48
C GLU A 183 16.47 -22.50 -2.14
N ALA A 184 16.68 -22.15 -0.87
CA ALA A 184 18.01 -21.95 -0.32
C ALA A 184 18.74 -23.29 -0.17
N VAL A 185 19.98 -23.37 -0.67
CA VAL A 185 20.80 -24.59 -0.59
C VAL A 185 22.18 -24.27 -0.04
N TYR A 186 22.53 -24.87 1.10
CA TYR A 186 23.88 -24.84 1.67
C TYR A 186 24.48 -26.24 1.80
N VAL A 187 25.81 -26.30 1.85
CA VAL A 187 26.56 -27.55 2.09
C VAL A 187 26.78 -27.72 3.60
N THR A 188 26.70 -28.95 4.10
CA THR A 188 27.04 -29.27 5.50
C THR A 188 28.40 -29.97 5.57
N GLU A 189 29.29 -29.49 6.43
CA GLU A 189 30.59 -30.12 6.71
C GLU A 189 30.77 -30.39 8.21
N GLU A 190 31.48 -31.47 8.58
CA GLU A 190 31.71 -31.82 9.99
C GLU A 190 33.04 -31.23 10.49
N ALA A 191 33.02 -30.66 11.70
CA ALA A 191 34.11 -29.94 12.37
C ALA A 191 35.31 -30.84 12.74
N THR A 192 35.37 -32.09 12.28
CA THR A 192 36.56 -32.95 12.43
C THR A 192 37.76 -32.48 11.60
N ALA A 193 37.66 -31.30 10.99
CA ALA A 193 38.73 -30.52 10.39
C ALA A 193 38.85 -29.10 10.99
N ILE A 194 38.87 -28.92 12.33
CA ILE A 194 39.38 -27.66 12.90
C ILE A 194 40.90 -27.64 12.71
N SER A 195 41.38 -27.32 11.50
CA SER A 195 42.55 -26.47 11.42
C SER A 195 42.12 -25.08 11.90
N ASN A 196 42.99 -24.42 12.69
CA ASN A 196 42.87 -22.99 12.93
C ASN A 196 43.11 -22.27 11.59
N ASP A 197 42.10 -22.26 10.71
CA ASP A 197 42.15 -21.57 9.42
C ASP A 197 41.92 -20.07 9.59
N ALA A 198 41.60 -19.60 10.80
CA ALA A 198 41.52 -18.18 11.10
C ALA A 198 42.87 -17.50 10.86
N ILE A 199 42.92 -16.56 9.91
CA ILE A 199 44.10 -15.76 9.59
C ILE A 199 43.93 -14.37 10.20
N GLU A 200 45.00 -13.81 10.78
CA GLU A 200 45.01 -12.42 11.24
C GLU A 200 44.99 -11.46 10.05
N TYR A 201 44.12 -10.44 10.10
CA TYR A 201 44.04 -9.44 9.04
C TYR A 201 45.30 -8.56 9.06
N SER A 202 46.11 -8.60 8.00
CA SER A 202 47.31 -7.77 7.85
C SER A 202 47.02 -6.59 6.93
N LEU A 203 47.27 -5.36 7.40
CA LEU A 203 47.15 -4.15 6.58
C LEU A 203 48.23 -4.11 5.49
N ASP A 204 47.81 -3.76 4.28
CA ASP A 204 48.69 -3.59 3.13
C ASP A 204 49.21 -2.14 3.06
N LYS A 205 50.47 -1.98 2.68
CA LYS A 205 51.17 -0.69 2.55
C LYS A 205 51.61 -0.41 1.11
N ASP A 206 51.29 -1.29 0.16
CA ASP A 206 51.67 -1.12 -1.23
C ASP A 206 50.95 0.09 -1.86
N THR A 207 51.68 0.83 -2.70
CA THR A 207 51.23 2.06 -3.35
C THR A 207 51.25 2.00 -4.87
N ASP A 208 51.77 0.92 -5.46
CA ASP A 208 52.13 0.88 -6.88
C ASP A 208 50.91 1.03 -7.83
N ASP A 209 49.69 0.73 -7.35
CA ASP A 209 48.46 0.69 -8.16
C ASP A 209 47.37 1.72 -7.75
N ASN A 210 47.71 2.73 -6.94
CA ASN A 210 46.72 3.69 -6.42
C ASN A 210 45.91 4.44 -7.51
N GLU A 211 46.50 4.70 -8.68
CA GLU A 211 45.79 5.34 -9.79
C GLU A 211 44.74 4.42 -10.43
N GLU A 212 44.94 3.09 -10.40
CA GLU A 212 43.95 2.13 -10.90
C GLU A 212 42.72 2.12 -9.99
N TYR A 213 42.93 2.13 -8.67
CA TYR A 213 41.88 2.10 -7.66
C TYR A 213 41.11 3.42 -7.48
N LEU A 214 41.40 4.42 -8.32
CA LEU A 214 40.61 5.66 -8.47
C LEU A 214 39.71 5.65 -9.69
N LYS A 215 39.89 4.71 -10.63
CA LYS A 215 39.10 4.67 -11.88
C LYS A 215 37.67 4.22 -11.60
N GLU A 216 36.73 4.83 -12.29
CA GLU A 216 35.36 4.35 -12.34
C GLU A 216 35.30 2.99 -13.05
N THR A 217 34.50 2.08 -12.50
CA THR A 217 34.16 0.80 -13.12
C THR A 217 32.67 0.78 -13.42
N LEU A 218 32.19 -0.30 -14.02
CA LEU A 218 30.77 -0.45 -14.31
C LEU A 218 29.90 -0.38 -13.03
N ASP A 219 30.29 -1.11 -11.98
CA ASP A 219 29.52 -1.20 -10.73
C ASP A 219 29.76 0.02 -9.80
N THR A 220 30.84 0.77 -10.01
CA THR A 220 31.24 1.92 -9.16
C THR A 220 31.10 3.27 -9.86
N LYS A 221 30.36 3.32 -10.96
CA LYS A 221 30.17 4.53 -11.77
C LYS A 221 29.66 5.68 -10.90
N ILE A 222 30.30 6.84 -11.00
CA ILE A 222 29.97 8.04 -10.22
C ILE A 222 28.82 8.78 -10.95
N THR A 223 27.61 8.23 -10.81
CA THR A 223 26.37 8.79 -11.36
C THR A 223 25.97 10.09 -10.63
N GLU A 224 24.98 10.81 -11.14
CA GLU A 224 24.52 12.06 -10.52
C GLU A 224 24.00 11.84 -9.09
N VAL A 225 23.31 10.73 -8.82
CA VAL A 225 22.84 10.36 -7.47
C VAL A 225 24.00 10.10 -6.52
N ILE A 226 25.08 9.45 -6.99
CA ILE A 226 26.30 9.24 -6.20
C ILE A 226 27.01 10.57 -5.92
N LYS A 227 27.13 11.46 -6.92
CA LYS A 227 27.74 12.79 -6.72
C LYS A 227 26.98 13.60 -5.69
N LYS A 228 25.65 13.69 -5.83
CA LYS A 228 24.80 14.41 -4.89
C LYS A 228 24.97 13.88 -3.46
N LYS A 229 24.97 12.55 -3.29
CA LYS A 229 25.20 11.95 -1.97
C LYS A 229 26.62 12.19 -1.44
N SER A 230 27.63 12.07 -2.29
CA SER A 230 29.03 12.37 -1.96
C SER A 230 29.20 13.82 -1.49
N ASP A 231 28.51 14.79 -2.10
CA ASP A 231 28.57 16.20 -1.73
C ASP A 231 27.91 16.50 -0.37
N GLU A 232 26.94 15.67 0.05
CA GLU A 232 26.33 15.74 1.39
C GLU A 232 27.23 15.17 2.51
N LEU A 233 28.17 14.29 2.14
CA LEU A 233 29.06 13.60 3.09
C LEU A 233 30.40 14.33 3.25
N SER A 234 31.00 14.16 4.43
CA SER A 234 32.35 14.69 4.70
C SER A 234 33.40 13.98 3.84
N ASP A 235 34.59 14.56 3.77
CA ASP A 235 35.75 13.92 3.10
C ASP A 235 36.40 12.84 3.99
N ASN A 236 35.82 12.53 5.16
CA ASN A 236 36.33 11.52 6.07
C ASN A 236 35.87 10.10 5.64
N PRO A 237 36.80 9.16 5.34
CA PRO A 237 36.44 7.79 4.96
C PRO A 237 35.54 7.08 5.97
N LEU A 238 35.70 7.38 7.27
CA LEU A 238 34.91 6.76 8.34
C LEU A 238 33.45 7.21 8.31
N ASP A 239 33.19 8.49 8.02
CA ASP A 239 31.82 9.01 7.92
C ASP A 239 31.11 8.44 6.70
N ILE A 240 31.83 8.27 5.58
CA ILE A 240 31.31 7.63 4.37
C ILE A 240 30.96 6.16 4.65
N TYR A 241 31.87 5.42 5.30
CA TYR A 241 31.63 4.04 5.71
C TYR A 241 30.43 3.93 6.65
N LYS A 242 30.34 4.78 7.69
CA LYS A 242 29.21 4.84 8.62
C LYS A 242 27.89 5.06 7.89
N PHE A 243 27.87 5.96 6.89
CA PHE A 243 26.66 6.20 6.11
C PHE A 243 26.18 4.91 5.44
N VAL A 244 27.04 4.24 4.67
CA VAL A 244 26.64 3.00 3.97
C VAL A 244 26.21 1.93 4.97
N ARG A 245 27.06 1.65 5.97
CA ARG A 245 26.80 0.62 6.97
C ARG A 245 25.51 0.83 7.78
N ASN A 246 25.17 2.08 8.13
CA ASN A 246 24.04 2.37 9.01
C ASN A 246 22.73 2.66 8.28
N ASN A 247 22.75 2.85 6.96
CA ASN A 247 21.56 3.27 6.19
C ASN A 247 21.20 2.34 5.03
N VAL A 248 22.07 1.41 4.62
CA VAL A 248 21.84 0.53 3.46
C VAL A 248 21.58 -0.90 3.93
N ASP A 249 20.35 -1.39 3.83
CA ASP A 249 19.96 -2.72 4.31
C ASP A 249 20.68 -3.87 3.58
N PHE A 250 20.80 -5.02 4.23
CA PHE A 250 21.43 -6.21 3.66
C PHE A 250 20.38 -7.13 3.01
N GLU A 251 20.68 -7.57 1.78
CA GLU A 251 19.90 -8.53 1.03
C GLU A 251 20.79 -9.69 0.61
N ALA A 252 20.37 -10.92 0.90
CA ALA A 252 21.17 -12.10 0.62
C ALA A 252 20.95 -12.58 -0.82
N TYR A 253 21.81 -12.14 -1.75
CA TYR A 253 21.95 -12.71 -3.10
C TYR A 253 23.42 -12.70 -3.53
N ALA A 254 23.80 -13.53 -4.50
CA ALA A 254 25.17 -13.62 -4.98
C ALA A 254 25.49 -12.63 -6.12
N GLY A 255 26.71 -12.11 -6.13
CA GLY A 255 27.24 -11.27 -7.21
C GLY A 255 26.64 -9.86 -7.29
N SER A 256 27.07 -9.05 -8.25
CA SER A 256 26.51 -7.71 -8.44
C SER A 256 25.27 -7.75 -9.34
N ARG A 257 24.21 -7.09 -8.86
CA ARG A 257 22.93 -6.92 -9.56
C ARG A 257 22.63 -5.45 -9.82
N LYS A 258 22.74 -4.61 -8.78
CA LYS A 258 22.29 -3.21 -8.75
C LYS A 258 23.44 -2.21 -8.92
N GLY A 259 24.65 -2.59 -8.51
CA GLY A 259 25.81 -1.70 -8.41
C GLY A 259 25.62 -0.56 -7.40
N ALA A 260 26.54 0.41 -7.43
CA ALA A 260 26.57 1.53 -6.49
C ALA A 260 25.30 2.39 -6.54
N ALA A 261 24.80 2.70 -7.74
CA ALA A 261 23.64 3.57 -7.91
C ALA A 261 22.38 2.92 -7.33
N GLY A 262 22.11 1.65 -7.65
CA GLY A 262 20.93 0.98 -7.14
C GLY A 262 20.98 0.70 -5.64
N ALA A 263 22.15 0.36 -5.10
CA ALA A 263 22.31 0.21 -3.64
C ALA A 263 22.00 1.51 -2.88
N LEU A 264 22.34 2.67 -3.47
CA LEU A 264 22.03 3.97 -2.87
C LEU A 264 20.55 4.34 -2.99
N GLU A 265 19.96 4.14 -4.16
CA GLU A 265 18.58 4.54 -4.44
C GLU A 265 17.56 3.67 -3.69
N GLN A 266 17.84 2.37 -3.56
CA GLN A 266 16.98 1.45 -2.82
C GLN A 266 17.31 1.41 -1.32
N LEU A 267 18.47 1.96 -0.93
CA LEU A 267 19.05 1.80 0.41
C LEU A 267 19.09 0.33 0.85
N ALA A 268 19.40 -0.57 -0.09
CA ALA A 268 19.51 -2.01 0.15
C ALA A 268 20.42 -2.68 -0.89
N GLY A 269 21.05 -3.78 -0.52
CA GLY A 269 21.81 -4.63 -1.45
C GLY A 269 22.67 -5.67 -0.73
N ASN A 270 23.32 -6.55 -1.48
CA ASN A 270 24.26 -7.53 -0.91
C ASN A 270 25.66 -6.93 -0.63
N ASP A 271 26.61 -7.78 -0.28
CA ASP A 271 28.01 -7.42 -0.04
C ASP A 271 28.70 -6.81 -1.27
N TYR A 272 28.45 -7.31 -2.48
CA TYR A 272 28.97 -6.74 -3.74
C TYR A 272 28.43 -5.32 -4.00
N ASP A 273 27.11 -5.13 -3.93
CA ASP A 273 26.47 -3.87 -4.29
C ASP A 273 26.74 -2.79 -3.22
N GLN A 274 26.76 -3.14 -1.94
CA GLN A 274 27.15 -2.22 -0.86
C GLN A 274 28.64 -1.85 -0.91
N SER A 275 29.52 -2.80 -1.21
CA SER A 275 30.95 -2.52 -1.43
C SER A 275 31.14 -1.60 -2.63
N SER A 276 30.35 -1.79 -3.69
CA SER A 276 30.37 -0.93 -4.88
C SER A 276 29.97 0.51 -4.55
N LEU A 277 28.91 0.69 -3.75
CA LEU A 277 28.49 2.01 -3.27
C LEU A 277 29.59 2.69 -2.44
N LEU A 278 30.17 1.97 -1.47
CA LEU A 278 31.24 2.51 -0.63
C LEU A 278 32.46 2.92 -1.47
N ILE A 279 32.88 2.08 -2.41
CA ILE A 279 33.98 2.39 -3.33
C ILE A 279 33.66 3.62 -4.19
N ALA A 280 32.45 3.73 -4.75
CA ALA A 280 32.06 4.86 -5.57
C ALA A 280 32.11 6.19 -4.79
N LEU A 281 31.62 6.21 -3.54
CA LEU A 281 31.67 7.38 -2.65
C LEU A 281 33.09 7.74 -2.19
N LEU A 282 33.97 6.75 -1.99
CA LEU A 282 35.37 7.00 -1.66
C LEU A 282 36.14 7.55 -2.87
N ARG A 283 35.95 6.95 -4.05
CA ARG A 283 36.59 7.39 -5.29
C ARG A 283 36.15 8.79 -5.72
N SER A 284 34.88 9.16 -5.50
CA SER A 284 34.41 10.54 -5.74
C SER A 284 35.09 11.59 -4.87
N LYS A 285 35.63 11.18 -3.71
CA LYS A 285 36.46 11.99 -2.81
C LYS A 285 37.96 11.80 -3.03
N ASN A 286 38.35 11.19 -4.15
CA ASN A 286 39.75 10.92 -4.52
C ASN A 286 40.49 10.06 -3.48
N ILE A 287 39.79 9.13 -2.84
CA ILE A 287 40.35 8.11 -1.96
C ILE A 287 40.44 6.79 -2.76
N PRO A 288 41.64 6.25 -3.02
CA PRO A 288 41.77 4.96 -3.70
C PRO A 288 41.08 3.86 -2.89
N ALA A 289 40.22 3.07 -3.55
CA ALA A 289 39.46 2.02 -2.90
C ALA A 289 39.34 0.79 -3.82
N ARG A 290 39.34 -0.41 -3.25
CA ARG A 290 39.35 -1.68 -3.98
C ARG A 290 38.48 -2.74 -3.31
N TYR A 291 38.00 -3.69 -4.11
CA TYR A 291 37.32 -4.87 -3.59
C TYR A 291 38.32 -5.85 -3.02
N VAL A 292 37.92 -6.53 -1.95
CA VAL A 292 38.58 -7.71 -1.44
C VAL A 292 37.54 -8.83 -1.41
N THR A 293 37.88 -9.96 -2.02
CA THR A 293 37.04 -11.17 -1.99
C THR A 293 37.74 -12.23 -1.16
N GLY A 294 36.97 -12.99 -0.39
CA GLY A 294 37.51 -14.03 0.46
C GLY A 294 36.43 -14.87 1.11
N THR A 295 36.86 -15.68 2.07
CA THR A 295 35.96 -16.54 2.86
C THR A 295 35.99 -16.11 4.32
N VAL A 296 34.81 -16.04 4.94
CA VAL A 296 34.66 -15.70 6.37
C VAL A 296 33.82 -16.73 7.10
N ASP A 297 34.18 -16.96 8.36
CA ASP A 297 33.39 -17.74 9.32
C ASP A 297 32.56 -16.76 10.18
N VAL A 298 31.24 -16.85 10.03
CA VAL A 298 30.25 -16.11 10.80
C VAL A 298 29.84 -16.98 11.98
N SER A 299 30.01 -16.47 13.21
CA SER A 299 29.53 -17.18 14.39
C SER A 299 28.01 -17.36 14.32
N VAL A 300 27.48 -18.41 14.96
CA VAL A 300 26.02 -18.64 14.99
C VAL A 300 25.26 -17.42 15.52
N GLU A 301 25.78 -16.77 16.56
CA GLU A 301 25.20 -15.55 17.12
C GLU A 301 25.18 -14.41 16.09
N ASN A 302 26.31 -14.15 15.42
CA ASN A 302 26.39 -13.11 14.39
C ASN A 302 25.46 -13.42 13.21
N ALA A 303 25.38 -14.68 12.77
CA ALA A 303 24.54 -15.07 11.64
C ALA A 303 23.05 -14.88 11.95
N MET A 304 22.61 -15.28 13.15
CA MET A 304 21.23 -15.08 13.59
C MET A 304 20.90 -13.59 13.74
N VAL A 305 21.81 -12.79 14.30
CA VAL A 305 21.62 -11.33 14.43
C VAL A 305 21.61 -10.62 13.07
N TRP A 306 22.43 -11.09 12.12
CA TRP A 306 22.53 -10.50 10.79
C TRP A 306 21.31 -10.81 9.92
N THR A 307 20.73 -12.01 10.08
CA THR A 307 19.56 -12.46 9.29
C THR A 307 18.22 -12.21 9.97
N GLY A 308 18.21 -12.05 11.29
CA GLY A 308 16.99 -12.04 12.11
C GLY A 308 16.34 -13.41 12.29
N ALA A 309 17.06 -14.50 11.99
CA ALA A 309 16.58 -15.87 12.14
C ALA A 309 16.52 -16.33 13.61
N GLU A 310 15.53 -17.18 13.94
CA GLU A 310 15.36 -17.73 15.29
C GLU A 310 16.20 -18.98 15.56
N THR A 311 16.75 -19.62 14.51
CA THR A 311 17.61 -20.79 14.65
C THR A 311 18.85 -20.72 13.75
N PRO A 312 19.94 -21.44 14.09
CA PRO A 312 21.15 -21.47 13.26
C PRO A 312 20.92 -22.05 11.87
N LYS A 313 19.99 -23.00 11.75
CA LYS A 313 19.62 -23.60 10.47
C LYS A 313 18.97 -22.56 9.56
N VAL A 314 17.98 -21.83 10.08
CA VAL A 314 17.29 -20.78 9.33
C VAL A 314 18.24 -19.64 8.96
N ALA A 315 19.19 -19.29 9.84
CA ALA A 315 20.24 -18.32 9.50
C ALA A 315 21.11 -18.80 8.32
N ALA A 316 21.44 -20.10 8.27
CA ALA A 316 22.16 -20.69 7.15
C ALA A 316 21.31 -20.71 5.87
N ASP A 317 20.01 -21.04 5.97
CA ASP A 317 19.07 -20.98 4.85
C ASP A 317 19.03 -19.55 4.26
N MET A 318 18.81 -18.52 5.10
CA MET A 318 18.75 -17.11 4.66
C MET A 318 20.08 -16.61 4.06
N LEU A 319 21.22 -17.03 4.60
CA LEU A 319 22.53 -16.67 4.03
C LEU A 319 22.85 -17.44 2.75
N ALA A 320 22.24 -18.61 2.53
CA ALA A 320 22.38 -19.41 1.31
C ALA A 320 21.38 -19.01 0.22
N SER A 321 20.41 -18.15 0.53
CA SER A 321 19.42 -17.65 -0.42
C SER A 321 20.06 -17.06 -1.67
N MET A 322 19.38 -17.23 -2.80
CA MET A 322 19.73 -16.70 -4.11
C MET A 322 21.19 -16.89 -4.54
N GLY A 323 21.66 -18.13 -4.47
CA GLY A 323 22.93 -18.53 -5.07
C GLY A 323 24.17 -18.19 -4.24
N ASN A 324 23.99 -17.67 -3.02
CA ASN A 324 25.08 -17.45 -2.09
C ASN A 324 25.73 -18.77 -1.69
N LYS A 325 27.06 -18.82 -1.81
CA LYS A 325 27.82 -20.02 -1.43
C LYS A 325 28.01 -20.06 0.08
N THR A 326 27.19 -20.89 0.70
CA THR A 326 27.13 -21.03 2.15
C THR A 326 27.44 -22.46 2.57
N THR A 327 28.26 -22.62 3.61
CA THR A 327 28.59 -23.91 4.22
C THR A 327 28.31 -23.88 5.72
N ALA A 328 27.44 -24.75 6.20
CA ALA A 328 27.19 -24.93 7.61
C ALA A 328 28.22 -25.92 8.20
N ILE A 329 29.09 -25.42 9.08
CA ILE A 329 30.06 -26.26 9.79
C ILE A 329 29.40 -26.81 11.05
N THR A 330 29.42 -28.14 11.21
CA THR A 330 28.70 -28.85 12.28
C THR A 330 29.62 -29.61 13.22
N SER A 331 29.32 -29.64 14.52
CA SER A 331 30.03 -30.47 15.51
C SER A 331 29.02 -31.24 16.33
N GLY A 332 29.10 -32.57 16.33
CA GLY A 332 28.14 -33.41 17.06
C GLY A 332 26.70 -33.30 16.53
N GLY A 333 26.53 -32.91 15.26
CA GLY A 333 25.23 -32.72 14.61
C GLY A 333 24.62 -31.32 14.75
N GLU A 334 25.28 -30.39 15.45
CA GLU A 334 24.82 -29.00 15.61
C GLU A 334 25.71 -28.04 14.81
N ILE A 335 25.12 -27.00 14.20
CA ILE A 335 25.85 -25.96 13.48
C ILE A 335 26.63 -25.12 14.49
N VAL A 336 27.95 -25.02 14.31
CA VAL A 336 28.86 -24.24 15.18
C VAL A 336 29.32 -22.92 14.55
N THR A 337 29.37 -22.84 13.22
CA THR A 337 29.64 -21.61 12.47
C THR A 337 29.11 -21.76 11.04
N ILE A 338 28.83 -20.64 10.39
CA ILE A 338 28.39 -20.58 9.00
C ILE A 338 29.51 -19.90 8.19
N ARG A 339 30.04 -20.62 7.22
CA ARG A 339 31.11 -20.17 6.33
C ARG A 339 30.52 -19.64 5.03
N ILE A 340 30.90 -18.44 4.63
CA ILE A 340 30.38 -17.78 3.41
C ILE A 340 31.52 -17.21 2.55
N GLU A 341 31.33 -17.21 1.23
CA GLU A 341 32.07 -16.33 0.31
C GLU A 341 31.61 -14.89 0.56
N HIS A 342 32.53 -13.94 0.70
CA HIS A 342 32.23 -12.58 1.14
C HIS A 342 33.09 -11.52 0.45
N VAL A 343 32.52 -10.33 0.24
CA VAL A 343 33.18 -9.17 -0.34
C VAL A 343 33.16 -7.97 0.60
N TRP A 344 34.31 -7.31 0.72
CA TRP A 344 34.45 -6.06 1.47
C TRP A 344 35.38 -5.09 0.74
N VAL A 345 35.60 -3.91 1.33
CA VAL A 345 36.38 -2.82 0.72
C VAL A 345 37.69 -2.63 1.47
N GLU A 346 38.77 -2.36 0.74
CA GLU A 346 39.98 -1.74 1.30
C GLU A 346 40.11 -0.32 0.75
N ALA A 347 40.35 0.68 1.60
CA ALA A 347 40.59 2.06 1.18
C ALA A 347 41.94 2.59 1.66
N TYR A 348 42.65 3.30 0.80
CA TYR A 348 43.99 3.81 1.09
C TYR A 348 43.92 5.18 1.79
N CYS A 349 43.88 5.16 3.12
CA CYS A 349 43.68 6.36 3.95
C CYS A 349 44.69 6.46 5.10
N SER A 350 44.81 7.66 5.70
CA SER A 350 45.79 7.93 6.76
C SER A 350 45.26 7.49 8.12
N LEU A 351 46.14 6.87 8.91
CA LEU A 351 45.86 6.46 10.29
C LEU A 351 45.91 7.64 11.30
N CYS A 352 46.09 8.89 10.87
CA CYS A 352 46.60 9.95 11.76
C CYS A 352 45.56 10.74 12.55
N GLU A 353 44.27 10.43 12.38
CA GLU A 353 43.21 10.91 13.27
C GLU A 353 42.94 9.94 14.45
N TYR A 354 43.69 8.83 14.53
CA TYR A 354 43.31 7.63 15.28
C TYR A 354 43.54 7.68 16.81
N ARG A 355 44.34 8.60 17.39
CA ARG A 355 44.77 8.44 18.81
C ARG A 355 44.88 9.66 19.71
N GLY A 356 44.39 10.84 19.33
CA GLY A 356 44.35 12.01 20.25
C GLY A 356 45.67 12.42 20.92
N GLN A 357 46.82 11.85 20.53
CA GLN A 357 48.16 12.15 21.03
C GLN A 357 49.20 11.78 19.97
N GLY A 358 49.85 12.78 19.38
CA GLY A 358 51.07 12.60 18.58
C GLY A 358 50.99 13.14 17.16
N GLU A 359 52.13 13.58 16.63
CA GLU A 359 52.27 14.23 15.32
C GLU A 359 51.57 13.48 14.19
N VAL A 360 50.88 14.23 13.33
CA VAL A 360 50.32 13.75 12.06
C VAL A 360 51.45 13.16 11.23
N THR A 361 51.41 11.86 10.94
CA THR A 361 52.28 11.24 9.94
C THR A 361 51.53 11.18 8.60
N ASP A 362 52.16 11.41 7.46
CA ASP A 362 51.49 11.22 6.16
C ASP A 362 51.36 9.73 5.77
N GLU A 363 51.63 8.80 6.71
CA GLU A 363 51.56 7.36 6.47
C GLU A 363 50.10 6.93 6.25
N LYS A 364 49.88 6.28 5.10
CA LYS A 364 48.60 5.72 4.67
C LYS A 364 48.73 4.20 4.52
N GLU A 365 47.65 3.50 4.81
CA GLU A 365 47.57 2.04 4.69
C GLU A 365 46.21 1.68 4.06
N TRP A 366 46.10 0.46 3.52
CA TRP A 366 44.84 -0.08 3.05
C TRP A 366 44.01 -0.57 4.22
N ILE A 367 43.00 0.22 4.58
CA ILE A 367 42.12 -0.02 5.73
C ILE A 367 40.88 -0.81 5.29
N PRO A 368 40.54 -1.94 5.93
CA PRO A 368 39.38 -2.76 5.56
C PRO A 368 38.06 -2.20 6.11
N PHE A 369 37.02 -2.19 5.29
CA PHE A 369 35.67 -1.77 5.62
C PHE A 369 34.67 -2.80 5.10
N ASP A 370 33.83 -3.35 5.99
CA ASP A 370 32.74 -4.25 5.62
C ASP A 370 31.40 -3.54 5.84
N PRO A 371 30.77 -2.96 4.79
CA PRO A 371 29.51 -2.26 4.93
C PRO A 371 28.30 -3.18 5.12
N SER A 372 28.45 -4.47 4.81
CA SER A 372 27.32 -5.39 4.63
C SER A 372 26.85 -6.01 5.94
N PHE A 373 27.77 -6.34 6.85
CA PHE A 373 27.45 -6.91 8.17
C PHE A 373 26.73 -5.88 9.05
N LYS A 374 25.56 -6.27 9.57
CA LYS A 374 24.72 -5.40 10.40
C LYS A 374 24.10 -6.17 11.55
N THR A 375 23.83 -5.42 12.61
CA THR A 375 23.05 -5.92 13.73
C THR A 375 21.64 -5.36 13.63
N TYR A 376 20.66 -6.23 13.79
CA TYR A 376 19.25 -5.86 13.73
C TYR A 376 18.60 -6.02 15.09
N LYS A 377 17.62 -5.18 15.37
CA LYS A 377 16.62 -5.43 16.41
C LYS A 377 15.28 -5.71 15.75
N LYS A 378 14.55 -6.67 16.30
CA LYS A 378 13.15 -6.90 15.93
C LYS A 378 12.31 -5.77 16.51
N VAL A 379 11.53 -5.13 15.65
CA VAL A 379 10.49 -4.17 16.02
C VAL A 379 9.17 -4.92 15.89
N GLU A 380 8.44 -5.03 16.99
CA GLU A 380 7.09 -5.62 16.98
C GLU A 380 6.13 -4.58 16.43
N GLY A 381 5.43 -4.95 15.36
CA GLY A 381 4.40 -4.13 14.75
C GLY A 381 3.19 -4.03 15.68
N THR A 382 2.60 -2.85 15.75
CA THR A 382 1.36 -2.69 16.50
C THR A 382 0.15 -3.36 15.83
N ILE A 383 0.24 -3.69 14.54
CA ILE A 383 -0.82 -4.40 13.82
C ILE A 383 -0.97 -5.87 14.27
N ASN A 384 0.08 -6.46 14.84
CA ASN A 384 0.10 -7.86 15.31
C ASN A 384 -0.92 -8.15 16.42
N SER A 385 -1.50 -7.13 17.07
CA SER A 385 -2.60 -7.31 18.03
C SER A 385 -3.97 -7.56 17.40
N VAL A 386 -4.14 -7.23 16.11
CA VAL A 386 -5.38 -7.45 15.34
C VAL A 386 -5.44 -8.87 14.76
N GLU A 387 -4.27 -9.47 14.52
CA GLU A 387 -4.13 -10.80 13.89
C GLU A 387 -4.42 -11.98 14.84
N LYS A 388 -4.42 -11.75 16.16
CA LYS A 388 -4.52 -12.84 17.17
C LYS A 388 -5.85 -13.59 17.18
N ASP A 389 -6.88 -13.07 16.53
CA ASP A 389 -8.23 -13.62 16.54
C ASP A 389 -8.63 -14.37 15.25
N ILE A 390 -7.78 -14.37 14.21
CA ILE A 390 -8.05 -15.04 12.91
C ILE A 390 -6.83 -15.88 12.52
N GLU A 391 -6.96 -17.22 12.57
CA GLU A 391 -5.93 -18.13 12.10
C GLU A 391 -5.85 -18.04 10.56
N THR A 392 -4.74 -17.52 10.04
CA THR A 392 -4.50 -17.23 8.62
C THR A 392 -4.47 -18.47 7.71
N SER A 393 -4.44 -19.67 8.28
CA SER A 393 -4.64 -20.94 7.56
C SER A 393 -6.02 -21.07 6.92
N ASP A 394 -7.03 -20.39 7.48
CA ASP A 394 -8.42 -20.60 7.08
C ASP A 394 -8.79 -19.90 5.76
N ILE A 395 -8.09 -18.82 5.37
CA ILE A 395 -8.44 -18.01 4.18
C ILE A 395 -8.09 -18.72 2.86
N ALA A 396 -6.92 -19.35 2.78
CA ALA A 396 -6.53 -20.12 1.60
C ALA A 396 -7.40 -21.37 1.47
N ASP A 397 -7.65 -22.08 2.57
CA ASP A 397 -8.52 -23.26 2.58
C ASP A 397 -9.98 -22.89 2.26
N ASP A 398 -10.50 -21.76 2.72
CA ASP A 398 -11.86 -21.30 2.40
C ASP A 398 -11.99 -20.83 0.94
N PHE A 399 -10.97 -20.21 0.36
CA PHE A 399 -10.95 -19.83 -1.06
C PHE A 399 -10.92 -21.07 -1.97
N TYR A 400 -10.14 -22.10 -1.63
CA TYR A 400 -10.02 -23.34 -2.42
C TYR A 400 -11.13 -24.37 -2.14
N TYR A 401 -11.67 -24.42 -0.93
CA TYR A 401 -12.54 -25.51 -0.47
C TYR A 401 -13.87 -25.08 0.18
N GLY A 402 -14.14 -23.77 0.35
CA GLY A 402 -15.32 -23.26 1.05
C GLY A 402 -16.66 -23.36 0.31
N GLY A 403 -16.68 -23.74 -0.96
CA GLY A 403 -17.91 -23.87 -1.74
C GLY A 403 -18.57 -25.26 -1.71
N VAL A 404 -19.75 -25.34 -2.32
CA VAL A 404 -20.50 -26.59 -2.49
C VAL A 404 -19.84 -27.45 -3.56
N LYS A 405 -19.34 -28.64 -3.18
CA LYS A 405 -18.79 -29.61 -4.13
C LYS A 405 -19.84 -30.06 -5.16
N THR A 406 -19.44 -30.21 -6.40
CA THR A 406 -20.23 -30.82 -7.48
C THR A 406 -20.54 -32.28 -7.16
N GLU A 407 -21.55 -32.86 -7.83
CA GLU A 407 -21.93 -34.27 -7.62
C GLU A 407 -20.79 -35.26 -7.95
N ASP A 408 -19.89 -34.86 -8.85
CA ASP A 408 -18.67 -35.60 -9.22
C ASP A 408 -17.50 -35.42 -8.23
N ASN A 409 -17.62 -34.51 -7.26
CA ASN A 409 -16.61 -34.11 -6.27
C ASN A 409 -15.32 -33.47 -6.84
N PHE A 410 -15.27 -33.15 -8.13
CA PHE A 410 -14.08 -32.55 -8.77
C PHE A 410 -14.16 -31.02 -8.89
N GLY A 411 -15.33 -30.44 -8.74
CA GLY A 411 -15.56 -29.01 -8.83
C GLY A 411 -16.23 -28.42 -7.59
N VAL A 412 -16.16 -27.10 -7.49
CA VAL A 412 -16.76 -26.32 -6.41
C VAL A 412 -17.66 -25.25 -7.02
N LYS A 413 -18.86 -25.07 -6.43
CA LYS A 413 -19.86 -24.06 -6.79
C LYS A 413 -20.18 -23.20 -5.57
N ASN A 414 -20.65 -21.98 -5.80
CA ASN A 414 -21.10 -21.10 -4.71
C ASN A 414 -20.06 -21.01 -3.59
N ILE A 415 -18.81 -20.70 -3.93
CA ILE A 415 -17.82 -20.28 -2.92
C ILE A 415 -18.46 -19.07 -2.24
N TYR A 416 -18.96 -19.25 -1.02
CA TYR A 416 -19.75 -18.23 -0.32
C TYR A 416 -18.80 -17.11 0.10
N ASN A 417 -18.62 -16.13 -0.78
CA ASN A 417 -17.80 -14.94 -0.56
C ASN A 417 -18.20 -14.12 0.67
N ASP A 418 -19.39 -14.32 1.25
CA ASP A 418 -19.86 -13.57 2.41
C ASP A 418 -18.99 -13.82 3.65
N ASP A 419 -18.50 -15.04 3.92
CA ASP A 419 -17.70 -15.34 5.12
C ASP A 419 -16.26 -14.77 5.01
N LEU A 420 -15.64 -14.86 3.83
CA LEU A 420 -14.38 -14.18 3.52
C LEU A 420 -14.54 -12.66 3.56
N LYS A 421 -15.66 -12.14 3.03
CA LYS A 421 -16.03 -10.72 3.11
C LYS A 421 -16.37 -10.26 4.52
N TYR A 422 -16.92 -11.12 5.38
CA TYR A 422 -17.19 -10.83 6.80
C TYR A 422 -15.91 -10.84 7.63
N ALA A 423 -15.05 -11.85 7.47
CA ALA A 423 -13.71 -11.87 8.09
C ALA A 423 -12.91 -10.63 7.68
N ALA A 424 -13.12 -10.18 6.45
CA ALA A 424 -12.54 -8.97 5.92
C ALA A 424 -13.09 -7.65 6.38
N ASP A 425 -14.41 -7.53 6.45
CA ASP A 425 -15.07 -6.39 7.03
C ASP A 425 -14.74 -6.28 8.53
N ASP A 426 -14.51 -7.41 9.22
CA ASP A 426 -14.13 -7.44 10.62
C ASP A 426 -12.67 -7.01 10.83
N ILE A 427 -11.70 -7.62 10.13
CA ILE A 427 -10.29 -7.17 10.17
C ILE A 427 -10.18 -5.70 9.75
N LYS A 428 -10.92 -5.27 8.71
CA LYS A 428 -11.03 -3.87 8.32
C LYS A 428 -11.59 -3.00 9.45
N SER A 429 -12.68 -3.42 10.11
CA SER A 429 -13.27 -2.66 11.21
C SER A 429 -12.30 -2.55 12.40
N GLN A 430 -11.52 -3.60 12.66
CA GLN A 430 -10.47 -3.60 13.68
C GLN A 430 -9.29 -2.70 13.31
N LEU A 431 -8.89 -2.66 12.04
CA LEU A 431 -7.80 -1.81 11.53
C LEU A 431 -8.22 -0.35 11.40
N GLU A 432 -9.43 -0.07 10.92
CA GLU A 432 -10.04 1.26 10.95
C GLU A 432 -10.17 1.76 12.40
N LYS A 433 -10.61 0.90 13.32
CA LYS A 433 -10.67 1.23 14.75
C LYS A 433 -9.26 1.48 15.30
N TYR A 434 -8.28 0.64 15.00
CA TYR A 434 -6.90 0.80 15.44
C TYR A 434 -6.26 2.10 14.91
N ILE A 435 -6.43 2.40 13.61
CA ILE A 435 -5.96 3.61 12.93
C ILE A 435 -6.68 4.87 13.43
N ASN A 436 -7.97 4.78 13.78
CA ASN A 436 -8.77 5.90 14.27
C ASN A 436 -8.66 6.13 15.79
N GLU A 437 -8.35 5.10 16.59
CA GLU A 437 -8.26 5.16 18.06
C GLU A 437 -6.82 5.40 18.57
N GLU A 438 -5.78 4.92 17.87
CA GLU A 438 -4.38 5.29 18.13
C GLU A 438 -3.87 6.27 17.05
N THR A 439 -3.42 7.46 17.46
CA THR A 439 -2.79 8.41 16.53
C THR A 439 -1.49 7.83 15.98
N LEU A 440 -1.45 7.46 14.70
CA LEU A 440 -0.24 7.06 13.96
C LEU A 440 0.80 8.20 13.78
N GLU A 441 0.59 9.37 14.41
CA GLU A 441 1.49 10.51 14.27
C GLU A 441 2.88 10.18 14.84
N GLY A 442 3.91 10.29 13.99
CA GLY A 442 5.30 10.07 14.37
C GLY A 442 5.76 8.61 14.38
N LYS A 443 4.87 7.64 14.11
CA LYS A 443 5.25 6.22 13.91
C LYS A 443 5.73 6.00 12.47
N ARG A 444 6.79 5.19 12.30
CA ARG A 444 7.30 4.72 11.00
C ARG A 444 6.53 3.47 10.57
N LEU A 445 6.61 3.09 9.29
CA LEU A 445 5.99 1.86 8.77
C LEU A 445 6.37 0.62 9.58
N ILE A 446 7.65 0.50 9.93
CA ILE A 446 8.18 -0.59 10.76
C ILE A 446 7.62 -0.59 12.18
N ASP A 447 7.19 0.55 12.72
CA ASP A 447 6.56 0.62 14.04
C ASP A 447 5.08 0.17 13.99
N VAL A 448 4.49 0.06 12.79
CA VAL A 448 3.11 -0.36 12.56
C VAL A 448 3.05 -1.83 12.14
N VAL A 449 3.81 -2.20 11.11
CA VAL A 449 3.82 -3.55 10.51
C VAL A 449 4.79 -4.48 11.23
N GLY A 450 5.81 -3.92 11.87
CA GLY A 450 6.91 -4.69 12.44
C GLY A 450 8.03 -4.94 11.42
N GLY A 451 9.11 -5.54 11.90
CA GLY A 451 10.21 -6.01 11.07
C GLY A 451 11.58 -5.86 11.72
N LEU A 452 12.62 -5.81 10.90
CA LEU A 452 14.00 -5.67 11.36
C LEU A 452 14.51 -4.25 11.14
N GLU A 453 14.97 -3.61 12.23
CA GLU A 453 15.59 -2.29 12.17
C GLU A 453 17.09 -2.42 12.40
N ILE A 454 17.88 -1.81 11.51
CA ILE A 454 19.34 -1.69 11.68
C ILE A 454 19.61 -0.96 12.99
N ILE A 455 20.47 -1.53 13.83
CA ILE A 455 21.02 -0.85 15.00
C ILE A 455 22.24 -0.06 14.52
N PRO A 456 22.19 1.29 14.50
CA PRO A 456 23.33 2.08 14.03
C PRO A 456 24.55 1.85 14.93
N GLU A 457 25.70 1.60 14.33
CA GLU A 457 26.96 1.48 15.07
C GLU A 457 27.70 2.83 15.10
N GLU A 458 28.05 3.27 16.31
CA GLU A 458 28.91 4.45 16.51
C GLU A 458 30.37 4.01 16.51
N ILE A 459 31.00 4.16 15.35
CA ILE A 459 32.39 3.76 15.13
C ILE A 459 33.30 4.99 15.29
N ASP A 460 33.97 5.14 16.42
CA ASP A 460 34.83 6.33 16.64
C ASP A 460 36.22 6.21 16.01
N LEU A 461 36.59 5.02 15.55
CA LEU A 461 37.94 4.69 15.08
C LEU A 461 37.90 3.86 13.80
N LEU A 462 38.88 4.09 12.92
CA LEU A 462 39.06 3.26 11.74
C LEU A 462 39.27 1.78 12.13
N PRO A 463 38.55 0.84 11.48
CA PRO A 463 38.69 -0.60 11.75
C PRO A 463 40.07 -1.11 11.34
N PHE A 464 40.62 -2.05 12.12
CA PHE A 464 41.87 -2.76 11.80
C PHE A 464 41.64 -4.17 11.23
N SER A 465 40.40 -4.63 11.24
CA SER A 465 39.95 -5.92 10.74
C SER A 465 38.47 -5.84 10.37
N ILE A 466 37.99 -6.83 9.65
CA ILE A 466 36.55 -7.04 9.40
C ILE A 466 35.84 -7.61 10.65
N PRO A 467 34.49 -7.53 10.75
CA PRO A 467 33.74 -7.99 11.93
C PRO A 467 33.74 -9.52 12.14
N ASN A 468 33.89 -10.30 11.07
CA ASN A 468 33.81 -11.76 11.09
C ASN A 468 35.20 -12.42 11.02
N THR A 469 35.27 -13.72 11.34
CA THR A 469 36.56 -14.43 11.35
C THR A 469 37.04 -14.67 9.93
N LEU A 470 38.17 -14.07 9.56
CA LEU A 470 38.77 -14.23 8.23
C LEU A 470 39.36 -15.64 8.07
N VAL A 471 38.96 -16.36 7.02
CA VAL A 471 39.48 -17.69 6.65
C VAL A 471 40.50 -17.57 5.52
N SER A 472 40.16 -16.84 4.46
CA SER A 472 41.05 -16.58 3.33
C SER A 472 40.79 -15.22 2.69
N ILE A 473 41.82 -14.67 2.06
CA ILE A 473 41.70 -13.61 1.05
C ILE A 473 42.05 -14.24 -0.28
N ASP A 474 41.10 -14.22 -1.21
CA ASP A 474 41.23 -14.88 -2.49
C ASP A 474 41.76 -13.92 -3.55
N SER A 475 41.26 -12.68 -3.58
CA SER A 475 41.74 -11.64 -4.49
C SER A 475 41.51 -10.23 -3.99
N ARG A 476 42.26 -9.29 -4.59
CA ARG A 476 42.05 -7.84 -4.48
C ARG A 476 41.93 -7.28 -5.88
N SER A 477 40.85 -6.55 -6.17
CA SER A 477 40.58 -6.09 -7.53
C SER A 477 40.02 -4.67 -7.55
N SER A 478 40.29 -3.95 -8.64
CA SER A 478 39.74 -2.62 -8.88
C SER A 478 38.28 -2.69 -9.35
N GLU A 479 37.90 -3.81 -9.98
CA GLU A 479 36.57 -4.11 -10.53
C GLU A 479 36.09 -5.52 -10.21
N ILE A 480 34.78 -5.75 -10.31
CA ILE A 480 34.15 -7.06 -10.17
C ILE A 480 34.33 -7.86 -11.47
N ASP A 481 34.63 -9.16 -11.35
CA ASP A 481 34.73 -10.05 -12.51
C ASP A 481 33.38 -10.21 -13.23
N ASN A 482 33.39 -10.28 -14.55
CA ASN A 482 32.15 -10.33 -15.35
C ASN A 482 31.31 -11.61 -15.17
N ASN A 483 31.86 -12.66 -14.54
CA ASN A 483 31.10 -13.87 -14.16
C ASN A 483 30.43 -13.74 -12.78
N LYS A 484 30.70 -12.65 -12.05
CA LYS A 484 30.07 -12.28 -10.79
C LYS A 484 29.05 -11.16 -10.96
N ARG A 485 28.62 -10.87 -12.20
CA ARG A 485 27.52 -9.95 -12.51
C ARG A 485 26.36 -10.73 -13.09
N GLU A 486 25.16 -10.44 -12.60
CA GLU A 486 23.94 -10.94 -13.24
C GLU A 486 23.79 -10.36 -14.65
N LYS A 487 23.17 -11.11 -15.56
CA LYS A 487 23.03 -10.72 -16.97
C LYS A 487 21.63 -10.94 -17.49
N VAL A 488 21.30 -10.14 -18.50
CA VAL A 488 20.08 -10.21 -19.28
C VAL A 488 20.48 -10.46 -20.74
N SER A 489 20.00 -11.57 -21.30
CA SER A 489 20.14 -11.86 -22.73
C SER A 489 18.76 -11.88 -23.37
N ILE A 490 18.58 -11.16 -24.48
CA ILE A 490 17.31 -11.08 -25.20
C ILE A 490 17.55 -11.58 -26.63
N GLU A 491 16.63 -12.41 -27.12
CA GLU A 491 16.59 -12.88 -28.50
C GLU A 491 15.18 -12.64 -29.07
N VAL A 492 15.13 -12.12 -30.29
CA VAL A 492 13.90 -11.98 -31.09
C VAL A 492 14.14 -12.61 -32.44
N SER A 493 13.20 -13.42 -32.93
CA SER A 493 13.25 -14.01 -34.26
C SER A 493 11.87 -14.45 -34.72
N ASP A 494 11.65 -14.53 -36.03
CA ASP A 494 10.43 -15.15 -36.57
C ASP A 494 10.32 -16.64 -36.22
N THR A 495 9.17 -17.25 -36.52
CA THR A 495 8.91 -18.68 -36.26
C THR A 495 9.87 -19.63 -36.98
N TYR A 496 10.56 -19.18 -38.01
CA TYR A 496 11.47 -19.99 -38.82
C TYR A 496 12.95 -19.74 -38.52
N GLY A 497 13.29 -18.73 -37.71
CA GLY A 497 14.65 -18.23 -37.49
C GLY A 497 15.29 -17.68 -38.76
N ILE A 498 14.56 -16.93 -39.58
CA ILE A 498 15.02 -16.41 -40.89
C ILE A 498 14.89 -14.88 -40.99
N GLY A 499 13.86 -14.29 -40.37
CA GLY A 499 13.62 -12.85 -40.30
C GLY A 499 13.51 -12.35 -38.86
N GLY A 500 13.69 -11.04 -38.65
CA GLY A 500 13.54 -10.41 -37.33
C GLY A 500 14.65 -10.67 -36.32
N GLU A 501 15.71 -11.39 -36.71
CA GLU A 501 16.80 -11.81 -35.81
C GLU A 501 17.45 -10.61 -35.11
N LEU A 502 17.26 -10.52 -33.79
CA LEU A 502 17.88 -9.55 -32.89
C LEU A 502 18.43 -10.30 -31.67
N SER A 503 19.64 -9.92 -31.23
CA SER A 503 20.22 -10.43 -29.98
C SER A 503 20.83 -9.30 -29.16
N LEU A 504 20.61 -9.33 -27.85
CA LEU A 504 21.26 -8.44 -26.88
C LEU A 504 21.81 -9.27 -25.72
N ASN A 505 22.99 -8.94 -25.22
CA ASN A 505 23.52 -9.48 -23.97
C ASN A 505 24.15 -8.33 -23.18
N LYS A 506 23.62 -8.08 -21.98
CA LYS A 506 24.01 -6.98 -21.11
C LYS A 506 24.04 -7.44 -19.67
N THR A 507 24.91 -6.82 -18.87
CA THR A 507 24.87 -7.02 -17.41
C THR A 507 23.68 -6.27 -16.81
N ALA A 508 23.13 -6.79 -15.72
CA ALA A 508 22.02 -6.17 -14.98
C ALA A 508 22.37 -4.71 -14.58
N VAL A 509 23.58 -4.49 -14.08
CA VAL A 509 24.07 -3.16 -13.67
C VAL A 509 24.21 -2.16 -14.83
N GLU A 510 24.43 -2.59 -16.09
CA GLU A 510 24.41 -1.70 -17.25
C GLU A 510 23.00 -1.16 -17.56
N LEU A 511 21.97 -1.93 -17.20
CA LEU A 511 20.57 -1.68 -17.50
C LEU A 511 19.80 -1.10 -16.30
N TYR A 512 20.40 -1.06 -15.11
CA TYR A 512 19.75 -0.59 -13.89
C TYR A 512 19.14 0.81 -14.06
N GLY A 513 17.87 0.95 -13.68
CA GLY A 513 17.11 2.21 -13.71
C GLY A 513 16.77 2.76 -15.10
N LYS A 514 17.16 2.07 -16.18
CA LYS A 514 16.90 2.52 -17.56
C LYS A 514 15.53 2.11 -18.07
N LYS A 515 14.92 2.94 -18.90
CA LYS A 515 13.78 2.54 -19.73
C LYS A 515 14.27 1.67 -20.87
N LEU A 516 13.80 0.42 -20.94
CA LEU A 516 14.06 -0.49 -22.06
C LEU A 516 12.80 -0.66 -22.90
N THR A 517 12.91 -0.44 -24.20
CA THR A 517 11.80 -0.63 -25.15
C THR A 517 12.21 -1.54 -26.29
N LEU A 518 11.29 -2.39 -26.72
CA LEU A 518 11.35 -3.15 -27.97
C LEU A 518 10.29 -2.58 -28.90
N SER A 519 10.75 -2.03 -30.02
CA SER A 519 9.91 -1.39 -31.04
C SER A 519 10.43 -1.71 -32.42
N TRP A 520 9.72 -1.28 -33.47
CA TRP A 520 10.15 -1.50 -34.84
C TRP A 520 10.31 -0.19 -35.59
N ILE A 521 11.37 -0.11 -36.39
CA ILE A 521 11.64 1.01 -37.31
C ILE A 521 11.44 0.55 -38.76
N PRO A 522 11.14 1.46 -39.71
CA PRO A 522 11.05 1.10 -41.12
C PRO A 522 12.32 0.40 -41.61
N ALA A 523 12.19 -0.69 -42.38
CA ALA A 523 13.36 -1.43 -42.85
C ALA A 523 14.18 -0.66 -43.90
N THR A 524 13.52 0.20 -44.68
CA THR A 524 14.11 1.04 -45.74
C THR A 524 13.44 2.41 -45.83
N ASP A 525 14.10 3.39 -46.47
CA ASP A 525 13.52 4.72 -46.77
C ASP A 525 12.20 4.62 -47.56
N SER A 526 12.05 3.57 -48.40
CA SER A 526 10.80 3.32 -49.14
C SER A 526 9.67 2.86 -48.22
N ASP A 527 9.97 2.07 -47.19
CA ASP A 527 8.99 1.66 -46.18
C ASP A 527 8.57 2.88 -45.32
N GLU A 528 9.53 3.75 -44.97
CA GLU A 528 9.26 5.01 -44.26
C GLU A 528 8.35 5.97 -45.06
N GLU A 529 8.58 6.09 -46.38
CA GLU A 529 7.73 6.91 -47.26
C GLU A 529 6.28 6.38 -47.29
N ILE A 530 6.11 5.06 -47.32
CA ILE A 530 4.78 4.42 -47.33
C ILE A 530 4.08 4.65 -45.99
N ILE A 531 4.75 4.38 -44.86
CA ILE A 531 4.18 4.57 -43.52
C ILE A 531 3.77 6.04 -43.33
N SER A 532 4.64 6.97 -43.70
CA SER A 532 4.36 8.41 -43.62
C SER A 532 3.16 8.83 -44.49
N ASN A 533 2.94 8.20 -45.63
CA ASN A 533 1.80 8.49 -46.50
C ASN A 533 0.46 8.01 -45.90
N TYR A 534 0.48 6.90 -45.15
CA TYR A 534 -0.70 6.40 -44.44
C TYR A 534 -0.90 7.05 -43.07
N GLY A 535 0.15 7.66 -42.51
CA GLY A 535 0.13 8.46 -41.28
C GLY A 535 0.66 7.73 -40.05
N SER A 536 0.48 6.41 -39.98
CA SER A 536 0.96 5.56 -38.88
C SER A 536 1.17 4.12 -39.36
N VAL A 537 1.96 3.36 -38.59
CA VAL A 537 2.13 1.91 -38.77
C VAL A 537 0.79 1.16 -38.67
N PHE A 538 -0.15 1.61 -37.82
CA PHE A 538 -1.47 0.99 -37.66
C PHE A 538 -2.50 1.41 -38.73
N ASP A 539 -2.16 2.38 -39.58
CA ASP A 539 -2.97 2.80 -40.73
C ASP A 539 -2.41 2.31 -42.06
N THR A 540 -1.21 1.72 -42.03
CA THR A 540 -0.52 1.19 -43.21
C THR A 540 -0.99 -0.23 -43.51
N PRO A 541 -1.39 -0.55 -44.75
CA PRO A 541 -1.64 -1.93 -45.14
C PRO A 541 -0.38 -2.78 -44.92
N ALA A 542 -0.45 -3.74 -44.00
CA ALA A 542 0.71 -4.43 -43.43
C ALA A 542 1.64 -5.06 -44.49
N TYR A 543 1.05 -5.66 -45.52
CA TYR A 543 1.76 -6.27 -46.65
C TYR A 543 2.57 -5.32 -47.54
N LEU A 544 2.47 -4.00 -47.38
CA LEU A 544 3.24 -3.06 -48.22
C LEU A 544 4.66 -2.83 -47.69
N VAL A 545 4.89 -3.02 -46.39
CA VAL A 545 6.11 -2.57 -45.72
C VAL A 545 6.78 -3.67 -44.91
N GLU A 546 8.09 -3.55 -44.78
CA GLU A 546 8.89 -4.31 -43.81
C GLU A 546 9.43 -3.36 -42.75
N VAL A 547 9.66 -3.92 -41.57
CA VAL A 547 10.18 -3.22 -40.39
C VAL A 547 11.34 -4.01 -39.78
N LYS A 548 12.09 -3.41 -38.87
CA LYS A 548 13.18 -4.06 -38.13
C LYS A 548 13.00 -3.87 -36.63
N PRO A 549 13.13 -4.93 -35.81
CA PRO A 549 13.10 -4.77 -34.36
C PRO A 549 14.33 -4.00 -33.89
N VAL A 550 14.14 -3.13 -32.90
CA VAL A 550 15.19 -2.39 -32.21
C VAL A 550 14.93 -2.40 -30.71
N ILE A 551 15.99 -2.63 -29.93
CA ILE A 551 15.96 -2.41 -28.48
C ILE A 551 16.60 -1.06 -28.19
N LYS A 552 15.89 -0.20 -27.45
CA LYS A 552 16.40 1.08 -26.97
C LYS A 552 16.56 1.09 -25.45
N ALA A 553 17.58 1.79 -24.97
CA ALA A 553 17.76 2.13 -23.56
C ALA A 553 17.77 3.66 -23.41
N ASP A 554 16.80 4.20 -22.68
CA ASP A 554 16.56 5.65 -22.55
C ASP A 554 16.54 6.38 -23.92
N GLY A 555 15.91 5.75 -24.92
CA GLY A 555 15.81 6.26 -26.29
C GLY A 555 17.00 5.95 -27.21
N GLU A 556 18.15 5.50 -26.68
CA GLU A 556 19.33 5.13 -27.48
C GLU A 556 19.23 3.68 -27.98
N VAL A 557 19.39 3.44 -29.29
CA VAL A 557 19.39 2.09 -29.87
C VAL A 557 20.62 1.31 -29.40
N ILE A 558 20.39 0.20 -28.70
CA ILE A 558 21.45 -0.70 -28.19
C ILE A 558 21.48 -2.07 -28.89
N ALA A 559 20.45 -2.41 -29.65
CA ALA A 559 20.42 -3.55 -30.58
C ALA A 559 19.46 -3.29 -31.74
N GLU A 560 19.79 -3.79 -32.93
CA GLU A 560 18.96 -3.74 -34.15
C GLU A 560 18.97 -5.13 -34.81
N GLY A 561 17.80 -5.57 -35.29
CA GLY A 561 17.64 -6.85 -35.95
C GLY A 561 17.51 -6.77 -37.47
N SER A 562 17.25 -7.93 -38.09
CA SER A 562 16.99 -8.03 -39.53
C SER A 562 15.55 -7.65 -39.90
N ALA A 563 15.31 -7.40 -41.19
CA ALA A 563 13.98 -6.99 -41.67
C ALA A 563 12.95 -8.12 -41.56
N ILE A 564 11.71 -7.77 -41.23
CA ILE A 564 10.56 -8.65 -41.14
C ILE A 564 9.30 -7.94 -41.65
N GLY A 565 8.34 -8.69 -42.19
CA GLY A 565 7.05 -8.13 -42.63
C GLY A 565 6.29 -7.48 -41.47
N LEU A 566 5.67 -6.33 -41.72
CA LEU A 566 4.84 -5.67 -40.70
C LEU A 566 3.66 -6.57 -40.30
N GLY A 567 3.38 -6.69 -39.00
CA GLY A 567 2.33 -7.54 -38.45
C GLY A 567 2.66 -9.02 -38.38
N GLN A 568 3.88 -9.44 -38.76
CA GLN A 568 4.33 -10.83 -38.60
C GLN A 568 4.56 -11.19 -37.13
N VAL A 569 4.43 -12.48 -36.82
CA VAL A 569 4.66 -13.01 -35.47
C VAL A 569 6.16 -13.25 -35.23
N GLU A 570 6.66 -12.84 -34.07
CA GLU A 570 8.04 -13.06 -33.61
C GLU A 570 8.05 -13.76 -32.24
N ASN A 571 8.94 -14.72 -32.08
CA ASN A 571 9.28 -15.31 -30.80
C ASN A 571 10.25 -14.37 -30.08
N PHE A 572 9.88 -13.97 -28.87
CA PHE A 572 10.73 -13.26 -27.93
C PHE A 572 11.20 -14.23 -26.84
N SER A 573 12.49 -14.18 -26.51
CA SER A 573 13.03 -14.86 -25.35
C SER A 573 13.94 -13.91 -24.57
N ILE A 574 13.82 -13.96 -23.25
CA ILE A 574 14.76 -13.32 -22.33
C ILE A 574 15.29 -14.35 -21.34
N VAL A 575 16.60 -14.35 -21.17
CA VAL A 575 17.31 -15.19 -20.22
C VAL A 575 17.90 -14.30 -19.13
N LEU A 576 17.46 -14.55 -17.90
CA LEU A 576 17.96 -13.92 -16.67
C LEU A 576 19.03 -14.84 -16.07
N ASP A 577 20.30 -14.49 -16.29
CA ASP A 577 21.45 -15.21 -15.76
C ASP A 577 21.80 -14.68 -14.36
N ARG A 578 21.39 -15.44 -13.35
CA ARG A 578 21.51 -15.10 -11.94
C ARG A 578 22.76 -15.78 -11.37
N VAL A 579 23.63 -15.03 -10.71
CA VAL A 579 24.89 -15.57 -10.19
C VAL A 579 24.60 -16.63 -9.13
N GLY A 580 25.16 -17.83 -9.30
CA GLY A 580 25.00 -18.92 -8.34
C GLY A 580 23.66 -19.68 -8.43
N LEU A 581 22.74 -19.27 -9.32
CA LEU A 581 21.48 -19.96 -9.59
C LEU A 581 21.42 -20.47 -11.04
N SER A 582 20.41 -21.29 -11.34
CA SER A 582 20.08 -21.61 -12.73
C SER A 582 19.47 -20.40 -13.44
N SER A 583 19.89 -20.17 -14.68
CA SER A 583 19.32 -19.12 -15.51
C SER A 583 17.82 -19.39 -15.72
N GLN A 584 17.02 -18.33 -15.61
CA GLN A 584 15.59 -18.39 -15.88
C GLN A 584 15.34 -17.92 -17.31
N SER A 585 14.57 -18.67 -18.09
CA SER A 585 14.18 -18.30 -19.44
C SER A 585 12.70 -17.98 -19.47
N VAL A 586 12.37 -16.79 -19.96
CA VAL A 586 11.01 -16.34 -20.21
C VAL A 586 10.82 -16.22 -21.72
N THR A 587 9.68 -16.62 -22.23
CA THR A 587 9.36 -16.55 -23.67
C THR A 587 7.99 -15.93 -23.88
N ALA A 588 7.86 -15.09 -24.89
CA ALA A 588 6.61 -14.47 -25.30
C ALA A 588 6.48 -14.49 -26.82
N VAL A 589 5.27 -14.29 -27.32
CA VAL A 589 4.97 -14.13 -28.75
C VAL A 589 4.59 -12.68 -28.99
N LEU A 590 5.36 -11.98 -29.81
CA LEU A 590 5.19 -10.56 -30.11
C LEU A 590 4.81 -10.35 -31.57
N THR A 591 4.26 -9.18 -31.88
CA THR A 591 3.86 -8.81 -33.23
C THR A 591 4.79 -7.72 -33.76
N ALA A 592 5.37 -7.95 -34.93
CA ALA A 592 6.20 -6.97 -35.62
C ALA A 592 5.40 -5.69 -35.90
N GLY A 593 5.91 -4.54 -35.45
CA GLY A 593 5.21 -3.26 -35.47
C GLY A 593 4.39 -2.94 -34.21
N GLY A 594 4.39 -3.82 -33.21
CA GLY A 594 3.91 -3.49 -31.86
C GLY A 594 4.81 -2.49 -31.13
N TYR A 595 4.50 -2.17 -29.88
CA TYR A 595 5.39 -1.38 -29.02
C TYR A 595 5.37 -1.99 -27.63
N TYR A 596 6.55 -2.28 -27.08
CA TYR A 596 6.69 -3.01 -25.83
C TYR A 596 7.74 -2.33 -24.93
N ALA A 597 7.44 -2.18 -23.64
CA ALA A 597 8.43 -1.87 -22.63
C ALA A 597 8.86 -3.15 -21.92
N LEU A 598 10.17 -3.29 -21.72
CA LEU A 598 10.81 -4.43 -21.10
C LEU A 598 11.17 -4.05 -19.65
N GLY A 599 10.26 -4.33 -18.73
CA GLY A 599 10.40 -3.98 -17.31
C GLY A 599 11.30 -4.94 -16.58
N LEU A 600 12.44 -4.45 -16.09
CA LEU A 600 13.32 -5.19 -15.18
C LEU A 600 13.15 -4.67 -13.75
N ASP A 601 13.06 -5.60 -12.81
CA ASP A 601 13.11 -5.31 -11.39
C ASP A 601 14.32 -6.00 -10.76
N TYR A 602 15.17 -5.20 -10.13
CA TYR A 602 16.43 -5.65 -9.55
C TYR A 602 16.26 -6.05 -8.07
N GLY A 603 15.04 -6.00 -7.53
CA GLY A 603 14.69 -6.36 -6.17
C GLY A 603 13.72 -5.36 -5.53
N ALA A 604 13.74 -4.12 -6.01
CA ALA A 604 12.71 -3.12 -5.78
C ALA A 604 12.77 -2.02 -6.85
N ILE A 605 11.65 -1.38 -7.15
CA ILE A 605 11.63 -0.14 -7.96
C ILE A 605 11.92 1.08 -7.08
N SER A 606 12.93 1.87 -7.47
CA SER A 606 13.32 3.06 -6.69
C SER A 606 12.38 4.26 -6.90
N GLU A 607 12.26 5.12 -5.87
CA GLU A 607 11.52 6.39 -5.99
C GLU A 607 12.09 7.29 -7.10
N ASN A 608 13.41 7.23 -7.31
CA ASN A 608 14.08 8.00 -8.36
C ASN A 608 13.66 7.54 -9.76
N GLU A 609 13.53 6.23 -10.00
CA GLU A 609 13.00 5.70 -11.26
C GLU A 609 11.59 6.24 -11.52
N ILE A 610 10.69 6.15 -10.55
CA ILE A 610 9.31 6.67 -10.68
C ILE A 610 9.30 8.18 -10.95
N THR A 611 10.14 8.95 -10.25
CA THR A 611 10.26 10.40 -10.43
C THR A 611 10.79 10.78 -11.83
N ASN A 612 11.74 9.99 -12.35
CA ASN A 612 12.26 10.18 -13.70
C ASN A 612 11.20 9.88 -14.76
N ILE A 613 10.44 8.80 -14.57
CA ILE A 613 9.31 8.45 -15.45
C ILE A 613 8.29 9.60 -15.47
N GLN A 614 7.89 10.11 -14.30
CA GLN A 614 6.97 11.24 -14.21
C GLN A 614 7.48 12.48 -14.96
N SER A 615 8.77 12.78 -14.82
CA SER A 615 9.37 13.95 -15.46
C SER A 615 9.34 13.81 -16.98
N ARG A 616 9.66 12.62 -17.51
CA ARG A 616 9.61 12.32 -18.95
C ARG A 616 8.17 12.29 -19.49
N MET A 617 7.21 11.79 -18.72
CA MET A 617 5.80 11.81 -19.12
C MET A 617 5.23 13.22 -19.22
N LYS A 618 5.55 14.12 -18.27
CA LYS A 618 5.15 15.54 -18.37
C LYS A 618 5.78 16.22 -19.59
N GLU A 619 7.03 15.89 -19.90
CA GLU A 619 7.67 16.40 -21.11
C GLU A 619 7.02 15.85 -22.39
N ALA A 620 6.55 14.60 -22.37
CA ALA A 620 5.79 14.02 -23.47
C ALA A 620 4.45 14.75 -23.66
N GLU A 621 3.73 15.04 -22.57
CA GLU A 621 2.48 15.79 -22.54
C GLU A 621 2.63 17.22 -23.08
N GLU A 622 3.64 17.96 -22.60
CA GLU A 622 3.88 19.34 -23.01
C GLU A 622 4.17 19.46 -24.52
N ASN A 623 4.71 18.41 -25.12
CA ASN A 623 5.09 18.35 -26.54
C ASN A 623 4.16 17.47 -27.38
N ALA A 624 3.00 17.09 -26.84
CA ALA A 624 2.16 16.06 -27.41
C ALA A 624 1.65 16.43 -28.83
N ALA A 625 1.40 17.72 -29.10
CA ALA A 625 1.02 18.19 -30.44
C ALA A 625 2.09 18.01 -31.54
N GLU A 626 3.36 17.75 -31.16
CA GLU A 626 4.48 17.57 -32.08
C GLU A 626 5.01 16.13 -32.13
N LYS A 627 4.52 15.23 -31.26
CA LYS A 627 5.03 13.87 -31.09
C LYS A 627 4.05 12.82 -31.64
N ASP A 628 4.60 11.82 -32.34
CA ASP A 628 3.86 10.61 -32.72
C ASP A 628 3.54 9.80 -31.45
N TYR A 629 2.31 9.31 -31.32
CA TYR A 629 1.93 8.47 -30.19
C TYR A 629 2.69 7.15 -30.17
N TYR A 630 3.13 6.66 -31.33
CA TYR A 630 3.97 5.46 -31.48
C TYR A 630 5.46 5.74 -31.16
N SER A 631 5.82 6.95 -30.72
CA SER A 631 7.21 7.30 -30.37
C SER A 631 7.68 6.69 -29.05
N ASP A 632 9.00 6.63 -28.84
CA ASP A 632 9.59 6.13 -27.58
C ASP A 632 9.31 7.08 -26.41
N GLU A 633 9.21 8.37 -26.71
CA GLU A 633 8.91 9.44 -25.77
C GLU A 633 7.48 9.37 -25.25
N VAL A 634 6.53 8.85 -26.03
CA VAL A 634 5.12 8.72 -25.64
C VAL A 634 4.79 7.26 -25.29
N ALA A 635 4.60 6.38 -26.26
CA ALA A 635 4.24 4.98 -26.01
C ALA A 635 5.28 4.27 -25.14
N GLY A 636 6.57 4.47 -25.43
CA GLY A 636 7.64 3.85 -24.66
C GLY A 636 7.61 4.24 -23.18
N GLU A 637 7.40 5.53 -22.88
CA GLU A 637 7.34 6.00 -21.49
C GLU A 637 6.08 5.53 -20.76
N ILE A 638 4.93 5.54 -21.44
CA ILE A 638 3.63 5.08 -20.90
C ILE A 638 3.71 3.62 -20.48
N LEU A 639 4.18 2.76 -21.39
CA LEU A 639 4.35 1.34 -21.10
C LEU A 639 5.38 1.12 -19.99
N ASN A 640 6.49 1.87 -20.00
CA ASN A 640 7.49 1.82 -18.93
C ASN A 640 6.89 2.22 -17.57
N GLY A 641 6.01 3.22 -17.53
CA GLY A 641 5.27 3.60 -16.33
C GLY A 641 4.36 2.50 -15.81
N ILE A 642 3.61 1.83 -16.69
CA ILE A 642 2.73 0.70 -16.31
C ILE A 642 3.53 -0.39 -15.61
N ILE A 643 4.57 -0.91 -16.26
CA ILE A 643 5.29 -2.08 -15.74
C ILE A 643 6.12 -1.73 -14.48
N LYS A 644 6.68 -0.53 -14.40
CA LYS A 644 7.47 -0.08 -13.23
C LYS A 644 6.58 0.23 -12.03
N SER A 645 5.39 0.78 -12.24
CA SER A 645 4.44 0.96 -11.15
C SER A 645 3.85 -0.36 -10.68
N TYR A 646 3.58 -1.30 -11.58
CA TYR A 646 3.19 -2.66 -11.19
C TYR A 646 4.22 -3.28 -10.22
N PHE A 647 5.51 -3.30 -10.59
CA PHE A 647 6.56 -3.84 -9.72
C PHE A 647 6.70 -3.05 -8.42
N GLY A 648 6.75 -1.71 -8.47
CA GLY A 648 6.90 -0.89 -7.27
C GLY A 648 5.74 -1.01 -6.27
N GLU A 649 4.52 -1.19 -6.77
CA GLU A 649 3.37 -1.54 -5.95
C GLU A 649 3.54 -2.93 -5.34
N LEU A 650 3.91 -3.93 -6.15
CA LEU A 650 4.04 -5.33 -5.73
C LEU A 650 5.13 -5.49 -4.67
N ASP A 651 6.28 -4.83 -4.82
CA ASP A 651 7.37 -4.81 -3.85
C ASP A 651 6.90 -4.34 -2.47
N SER A 652 6.08 -3.28 -2.47
CA SER A 652 5.51 -2.74 -1.24
C SER A 652 4.56 -3.75 -0.59
N MET A 653 3.73 -4.44 -1.38
CA MET A 653 2.79 -5.47 -0.90
C MET A 653 3.51 -6.71 -0.37
N ASN A 654 4.54 -7.18 -1.09
CA ASN A 654 5.33 -8.34 -0.72
C ASN A 654 6.10 -8.09 0.57
N LYS A 655 6.67 -6.89 0.75
CA LYS A 655 7.36 -6.50 1.98
C LYS A 655 6.43 -6.50 3.18
N ILE A 656 5.24 -5.90 3.07
CA ILE A 656 4.25 -5.88 4.16
C ILE A 656 3.79 -7.31 4.47
N SER A 657 3.46 -8.09 3.43
CA SER A 657 3.00 -9.47 3.59
C SER A 657 4.08 -10.36 4.22
N ALA A 658 5.35 -10.15 3.90
CA ALA A 658 6.44 -10.95 4.43
C ALA A 658 6.60 -10.73 5.93
N GLU A 659 6.52 -9.47 6.35
CA GLU A 659 6.61 -9.10 7.77
C GLU A 659 5.44 -9.66 8.59
N MET A 660 4.20 -9.56 8.07
CA MET A 660 3.02 -10.14 8.72
C MET A 660 3.09 -11.66 8.80
N SER A 661 3.53 -12.32 7.73
CA SER A 661 3.69 -13.79 7.70
C SER A 661 4.91 -14.28 8.49
N GLY A 662 5.75 -13.39 9.03
CA GLY A 662 6.96 -13.75 9.76
C GLY A 662 8.04 -14.40 8.89
N VAL A 663 8.03 -14.12 7.58
CA VAL A 663 8.99 -14.64 6.60
C VAL A 663 9.94 -13.54 6.13
N LYS A 664 11.10 -13.93 5.61
CA LYS A 664 11.97 -13.06 4.82
C LYS A 664 11.75 -13.43 3.35
N ASP A 665 11.20 -12.50 2.59
CA ASP A 665 11.18 -12.54 1.13
C ASP A 665 12.38 -11.77 0.59
N THR A 666 13.02 -12.29 -0.45
CA THR A 666 14.01 -11.55 -1.21
C THR A 666 13.85 -11.93 -2.70
N ARG A 667 13.53 -10.92 -3.52
CA ARG A 667 13.23 -11.03 -4.95
C ARG A 667 14.50 -11.24 -5.78
N CYS A 668 14.43 -12.12 -6.78
CA CYS A 668 15.47 -12.28 -7.79
C CYS A 668 15.49 -11.09 -8.77
N LEU A 669 16.41 -11.09 -9.74
CA LEU A 669 16.19 -10.28 -10.94
C LEU A 669 14.92 -10.79 -11.63
N SER A 670 13.90 -9.93 -11.69
CA SER A 670 12.58 -10.25 -12.23
C SER A 670 12.30 -9.44 -13.51
N PHE A 671 11.38 -9.94 -14.33
CA PHE A 671 11.06 -9.38 -15.64
C PHE A 671 9.56 -9.43 -15.94
N GLY A 672 9.07 -8.36 -16.56
CA GLY A 672 7.75 -8.32 -17.19
C GLY A 672 7.72 -7.43 -18.42
N ILE A 673 6.70 -7.61 -19.26
CA ILE A 673 6.45 -6.84 -20.47
C ILE A 673 5.17 -6.05 -20.26
N SER A 674 5.17 -4.79 -20.65
CA SER A 674 3.93 -4.07 -20.95
C SER A 674 3.93 -3.69 -22.42
N GLY A 675 2.77 -3.74 -23.06
CA GLY A 675 2.70 -3.40 -24.48
C GLY A 675 1.32 -3.03 -24.96
N PHE A 676 1.27 -2.52 -26.19
CA PHE A 676 0.05 -2.49 -26.97
C PHE A 676 0.03 -3.73 -27.86
N LYS A 677 -0.84 -4.68 -27.55
CA LYS A 677 -1.02 -5.91 -28.32
C LYS A 677 -1.73 -5.56 -29.63
N PRO A 678 -1.08 -5.60 -30.80
CA PRO A 678 -1.74 -5.24 -32.04
C PRO A 678 -2.71 -6.34 -32.48
N THR A 679 -3.85 -5.94 -33.02
CA THR A 679 -4.80 -6.85 -33.67
C THR A 679 -4.44 -6.99 -35.15
N VAL A 680 -4.01 -8.19 -35.54
CA VAL A 680 -3.63 -8.51 -36.93
C VAL A 680 -4.72 -9.32 -37.61
N LYS A 681 -4.95 -9.07 -38.89
CA LYS A 681 -5.71 -9.97 -39.77
C LYS A 681 -4.79 -10.55 -40.83
N TYR A 682 -4.94 -11.84 -41.11
CA TYR A 682 -4.07 -12.59 -42.01
C TYR A 682 -4.84 -13.10 -43.23
N LEU A 683 -4.14 -13.20 -44.36
CA LEU A 683 -4.53 -13.98 -45.52
C LEU A 683 -3.41 -14.99 -45.77
N TYR A 684 -3.68 -16.28 -45.51
CA TYR A 684 -2.69 -17.37 -45.65
C TYR A 684 -1.34 -17.09 -44.95
N GLY A 685 -1.37 -16.61 -43.70
CA GLY A 685 -0.17 -16.25 -42.92
C GLY A 685 0.49 -14.94 -43.37
N THR A 686 -0.07 -14.23 -44.36
CA THR A 686 0.39 -12.88 -44.72
C THR A 686 -0.46 -11.83 -43.99
N PRO A 687 0.13 -10.98 -43.14
CA PRO A 687 -0.57 -9.86 -42.52
C PRO A 687 -1.17 -8.94 -43.58
N VAL A 688 -2.48 -8.74 -43.52
CA VAL A 688 -3.22 -7.86 -44.45
C VAL A 688 -3.72 -6.58 -43.82
N ASP A 689 -3.86 -6.57 -42.49
CA ASP A 689 -4.36 -5.45 -41.68
C ASP A 689 -3.69 -5.53 -40.31
N LEU A 690 -3.22 -4.39 -39.80
CA LEU A 690 -2.64 -4.25 -38.47
C LEU A 690 -3.33 -3.07 -37.79
N LYS A 691 -3.93 -3.29 -36.62
CA LYS A 691 -4.57 -2.24 -35.81
C LYS A 691 -4.03 -2.26 -34.39
N LEU A 692 -4.09 -1.12 -33.71
CA LEU A 692 -3.85 -1.08 -32.28
C LEU A 692 -4.92 -1.96 -31.60
N GLY A 693 -4.52 -2.89 -30.73
CA GLY A 693 -5.46 -3.69 -29.95
C GLY A 693 -5.53 -3.19 -28.51
N SER A 694 -5.32 -4.06 -27.53
CA SER A 694 -5.43 -3.76 -26.10
C SER A 694 -4.08 -3.37 -25.48
N VAL A 695 -4.13 -2.68 -24.34
CA VAL A 695 -2.99 -2.58 -23.42
C VAL A 695 -2.90 -3.89 -22.67
N TYR A 696 -1.69 -4.42 -22.47
CA TYR A 696 -1.49 -5.60 -21.66
C TYR A 696 -0.20 -5.51 -20.83
N VAL A 697 -0.16 -6.31 -19.79
CA VAL A 697 0.99 -6.58 -18.92
C VAL A 697 1.17 -8.10 -18.87
N ASP A 698 2.40 -8.58 -18.97
CA ASP A 698 2.76 -10.00 -18.89
C ASP A 698 3.98 -10.15 -17.98
N ILE A 699 3.80 -10.80 -16.83
CA ILE A 699 4.81 -11.01 -15.81
C ILE A 699 5.41 -12.39 -16.01
N GLY A 700 6.36 -12.46 -16.93
CA GLY A 700 6.92 -13.74 -17.36
C GLY A 700 7.96 -14.34 -16.40
N GLY A 701 8.52 -13.58 -15.44
CA GLY A 701 9.46 -14.12 -14.47
C GLY A 701 9.54 -13.32 -13.17
N ASP A 702 8.87 -13.82 -12.13
CA ASP A 702 8.91 -13.27 -10.77
C ASP A 702 9.31 -14.32 -9.72
N ALA A 703 10.62 -14.52 -9.59
CA ALA A 703 11.17 -15.51 -8.66
C ALA A 703 11.60 -14.88 -7.34
N HIS A 704 11.25 -15.55 -6.24
CA HIS A 704 11.51 -15.12 -4.87
C HIS A 704 12.32 -16.17 -4.12
N SER A 705 13.03 -15.80 -3.06
CA SER A 705 13.50 -16.75 -2.05
C SER A 705 12.81 -16.42 -0.73
N VAL A 706 11.91 -17.30 -0.31
CA VAL A 706 11.08 -17.10 0.89
C VAL A 706 11.52 -18.06 1.98
N VAL A 707 11.95 -17.52 3.11
CA VAL A 707 12.40 -18.30 4.27
C VAL A 707 11.68 -17.82 5.53
N SER A 708 10.99 -18.73 6.25
CA SER A 708 10.36 -18.38 7.52
C SER A 708 11.41 -18.15 8.61
N ARG A 709 11.23 -17.12 9.45
CA ARG A 709 12.18 -16.77 10.53
C ARG A 709 12.33 -17.87 11.58
N ASP A 710 11.29 -18.69 11.77
CA ASP A 710 11.26 -19.85 12.66
C ASP A 710 11.46 -21.20 11.93
N GLY A 711 11.53 -21.18 10.59
CA GLY A 711 11.67 -22.38 9.75
C GLY A 711 10.35 -23.13 9.46
N ASP A 712 9.20 -22.52 9.73
CA ASP A 712 7.88 -23.08 9.39
C ASP A 712 7.59 -22.98 7.88
N LYS A 713 7.55 -24.14 7.20
CA LYS A 713 7.30 -24.24 5.75
C LYS A 713 5.86 -23.92 5.36
N GLU A 714 4.90 -24.08 6.25
CA GLU A 714 3.51 -23.71 5.94
C GLU A 714 3.35 -22.19 5.86
N LYS A 715 4.13 -21.41 6.62
CA LYS A 715 4.16 -19.95 6.50
C LYS A 715 4.75 -19.50 5.17
N GLU A 716 5.83 -20.14 4.73
CA GLU A 716 6.44 -19.88 3.42
C GLU A 716 5.46 -20.18 2.28
N LYS A 717 4.82 -21.35 2.30
CA LYS A 717 3.82 -21.74 1.31
C LYS A 717 2.60 -20.80 1.30
N SER A 718 2.06 -20.49 2.48
CA SER A 718 0.91 -19.59 2.60
C SER A 718 1.24 -18.19 2.09
N TYR A 719 2.46 -17.71 2.36
CA TYR A 719 2.95 -16.45 1.81
C TYR A 719 2.98 -16.49 0.28
N MET A 720 3.59 -17.52 -0.32
CA MET A 720 3.69 -17.66 -1.79
C MET A 720 2.32 -17.68 -2.48
N ILE A 721 1.35 -18.42 -1.95
CA ILE A 721 -0.01 -18.47 -2.50
C ILE A 721 -0.66 -17.08 -2.44
N LYS A 722 -0.53 -16.39 -1.30
CA LYS A 722 -1.09 -15.06 -1.09
C LYS A 722 -0.48 -14.03 -2.03
N THR A 723 0.85 -13.97 -2.13
CA THR A 723 1.55 -13.00 -2.99
C THR A 723 1.32 -13.27 -4.46
N GLY A 724 1.22 -14.53 -4.89
CA GLY A 724 0.86 -14.88 -6.25
C GLY A 724 -0.54 -14.38 -6.65
N MET A 725 -1.53 -14.55 -5.76
CA MET A 725 -2.90 -14.05 -6.01
C MET A 725 -2.94 -12.51 -6.07
N ILE A 726 -2.20 -11.84 -5.18
CA ILE A 726 -2.04 -10.38 -5.19
C ILE A 726 -1.41 -9.92 -6.51
N ALA A 727 -0.28 -10.53 -6.87
CA ALA A 727 0.44 -10.23 -8.10
C ALA A 727 -0.49 -10.34 -9.32
N SER A 728 -1.30 -11.40 -9.42
CA SER A 728 -2.22 -11.54 -10.54
C SER A 728 -3.37 -10.54 -10.54
N ALA A 729 -3.98 -10.26 -9.37
CA ALA A 729 -5.03 -9.24 -9.30
C ALA A 729 -4.52 -7.85 -9.72
N MET A 730 -3.27 -7.54 -9.39
CA MET A 730 -2.61 -6.28 -9.76
C MET A 730 -2.38 -6.14 -11.26
N GLU A 731 -2.21 -7.23 -12.01
CA GLU A 731 -2.01 -7.19 -13.47
C GLU A 731 -3.20 -6.54 -14.19
N SER A 732 -4.42 -6.79 -13.72
CA SER A 732 -5.61 -6.05 -14.19
C SER A 732 -5.71 -4.66 -13.56
N SER A 733 -5.41 -4.55 -12.26
CA SER A 733 -5.63 -3.30 -11.52
C SER A 733 -4.75 -2.17 -12.05
N ILE A 734 -3.50 -2.44 -12.43
CA ILE A 734 -2.60 -1.39 -12.93
C ILE A 734 -3.08 -0.80 -14.25
N ILE A 735 -3.66 -1.62 -15.13
CA ILE A 735 -4.26 -1.19 -16.39
C ILE A 735 -5.51 -0.35 -16.11
N GLU A 736 -6.38 -0.78 -15.18
CA GLU A 736 -7.57 -0.03 -14.79
C GLU A 736 -7.23 1.31 -14.15
N GLN A 737 -6.25 1.34 -13.25
CA GLN A 737 -5.79 2.53 -12.55
C GLN A 737 -5.17 3.55 -13.51
N MET A 738 -4.33 3.09 -14.43
CA MET A 738 -3.59 4.00 -15.29
C MET A 738 -4.31 4.36 -16.58
N CYS A 739 -5.09 3.45 -17.17
CA CYS A 739 -5.79 3.70 -18.44
C CYS A 739 -7.27 4.09 -18.24
N GLY A 740 -7.86 3.83 -17.06
CA GLY A 740 -9.30 4.02 -16.83
C GLY A 740 -10.18 3.05 -17.61
N LEU A 741 -9.59 1.96 -18.13
CA LEU A 741 -10.25 0.95 -18.95
C LEU A 741 -10.43 -0.33 -18.15
N PRO A 742 -11.60 -1.01 -18.22
CA PRO A 742 -11.78 -2.32 -17.60
C PRO A 742 -10.69 -3.28 -18.08
N ALA A 743 -10.15 -4.10 -17.18
CA ALA A 743 -9.10 -5.06 -17.52
C ALA A 743 -9.36 -6.44 -16.92
N VAL A 744 -8.67 -7.43 -17.46
CA VAL A 744 -8.77 -8.83 -17.06
C VAL A 744 -7.42 -9.30 -16.52
N SER A 745 -7.47 -10.17 -15.51
CA SER A 745 -6.38 -10.97 -15.00
C SER A 745 -6.96 -12.33 -14.62
N THR A 746 -6.12 -13.31 -14.35
CA THR A 746 -6.58 -14.64 -13.93
C THR A 746 -7.47 -14.55 -12.69
N VAL A 747 -7.02 -13.84 -11.65
CA VAL A 747 -7.79 -13.70 -10.41
C VAL A 747 -9.06 -12.88 -10.61
N SER A 748 -9.03 -11.80 -11.40
CA SER A 748 -10.23 -10.98 -11.63
C SER A 748 -11.33 -11.75 -12.39
N ILE A 749 -10.95 -12.57 -13.37
CA ILE A 749 -11.89 -13.39 -14.14
C ILE A 749 -12.37 -14.61 -13.35
N LEU A 750 -11.54 -15.24 -12.52
CA LEU A 750 -11.99 -16.30 -11.62
C LEU A 750 -13.06 -15.79 -10.64
N ASN A 751 -12.81 -14.63 -10.03
CA ASN A 751 -13.80 -13.97 -9.18
C ASN A 751 -15.09 -13.69 -9.95
N LYS A 752 -14.97 -13.21 -11.21
CA LYS A 752 -16.13 -12.96 -12.06
C LYS A 752 -16.92 -14.21 -12.40
N ALA A 753 -16.22 -15.32 -12.68
CA ALA A 753 -16.83 -16.61 -12.94
C ALA A 753 -17.64 -17.09 -11.72
N THR A 754 -17.07 -16.96 -10.51
CA THR A 754 -17.76 -17.29 -9.26
C THR A 754 -19.00 -16.41 -9.02
N GLU A 755 -18.92 -15.10 -9.26
CA GLU A 755 -20.09 -14.19 -9.18
C GLU A 755 -21.21 -14.59 -10.14
N GLN A 756 -20.87 -15.12 -11.31
CA GLN A 756 -21.82 -15.59 -12.31
C GLN A 756 -22.38 -16.99 -12.01
N GLY A 757 -21.94 -17.62 -10.91
CA GLY A 757 -22.35 -18.97 -10.52
C GLY A 757 -21.70 -20.07 -11.37
N GLU A 758 -20.60 -19.76 -12.04
CA GLU A 758 -19.83 -20.72 -12.83
C GLU A 758 -19.15 -21.75 -11.93
N THR A 759 -18.92 -22.96 -12.45
CA THR A 759 -18.24 -24.03 -11.71
C THR A 759 -16.74 -23.87 -11.88
N LEU A 760 -15.98 -23.86 -10.77
CA LEU A 760 -14.52 -23.99 -10.81
C LEU A 760 -14.15 -25.46 -10.60
N TYR A 761 -13.29 -25.99 -11.46
CA TYR A 761 -12.75 -27.35 -11.36
C TYR A 761 -11.30 -27.30 -10.90
N SER A 762 -10.94 -28.21 -10.00
CA SER A 762 -9.55 -28.55 -9.68
C SER A 762 -9.17 -29.81 -10.47
N VAL A 763 -8.13 -29.68 -11.29
CA VAL A 763 -7.62 -30.73 -12.17
C VAL A 763 -6.27 -31.19 -11.67
N THR A 764 -6.17 -32.48 -11.36
CA THR A 764 -4.93 -33.15 -10.95
C THR A 764 -4.65 -34.31 -11.88
N LYS A 765 -3.49 -34.95 -11.73
CA LYS A 765 -3.13 -36.14 -12.50
C LYS A 765 -4.14 -37.28 -12.33
N GLU A 766 -4.80 -37.35 -11.18
CA GLU A 766 -5.74 -38.40 -10.81
C GLU A 766 -7.12 -38.24 -11.45
N ASN A 767 -7.57 -37.01 -11.74
CA ASN A 767 -8.94 -36.73 -12.22
C ASN A 767 -9.01 -36.11 -13.61
N VAL A 768 -7.87 -35.86 -14.26
CA VAL A 768 -7.80 -35.15 -15.55
C VAL A 768 -8.65 -35.80 -16.65
N ASN A 769 -8.74 -37.13 -16.68
CA ASN A 769 -9.51 -37.85 -17.70
C ASN A 769 -11.03 -37.69 -17.50
N GLU A 770 -11.46 -37.46 -16.26
CA GLU A 770 -12.85 -37.24 -15.87
C GLU A 770 -13.27 -35.79 -16.03
N VAL A 771 -12.37 -34.83 -15.73
CA VAL A 771 -12.67 -33.40 -15.74
C VAL A 771 -12.55 -32.79 -17.14
N LEU A 772 -11.55 -33.16 -17.95
CA LEU A 772 -11.35 -32.57 -19.28
C LEU A 772 -12.60 -32.60 -20.20
N PRO A 773 -13.39 -33.69 -20.25
CA PRO A 773 -14.62 -33.71 -21.07
C PRO A 773 -15.73 -32.78 -20.56
N LEU A 774 -15.63 -32.28 -19.32
CA LEU A 774 -16.59 -31.36 -18.73
C LEU A 774 -16.27 -29.89 -19.04
N LEU A 775 -15.03 -29.59 -19.46
CA LEU A 775 -14.56 -28.25 -19.75
C LEU A 775 -14.92 -27.82 -21.18
N ASN A 776 -15.61 -26.69 -21.29
CA ASN A 776 -15.91 -26.00 -22.53
C ASN A 776 -14.91 -24.85 -22.74
N VAL A 777 -13.67 -25.22 -23.03
CA VAL A 777 -12.53 -24.33 -23.25
C VAL A 777 -11.75 -24.78 -24.48
N GLY A 778 -10.97 -23.90 -25.09
CA GLY A 778 -10.15 -24.20 -26.27
C GLY A 778 -9.20 -25.40 -26.11
N ASP A 779 -8.97 -26.14 -27.19
CA ASP A 779 -8.13 -27.36 -27.21
C ASP A 779 -6.69 -27.13 -26.74
N TYR A 780 -6.14 -25.94 -26.99
CA TYR A 780 -4.84 -25.55 -26.47
C TYR A 780 -4.80 -25.64 -24.94
N VAL A 781 -5.81 -25.07 -24.26
CA VAL A 781 -5.89 -25.06 -22.79
C VAL A 781 -6.04 -26.49 -22.26
N LYS A 782 -6.82 -27.34 -22.94
CA LYS A 782 -6.95 -28.77 -22.57
C LYS A 782 -5.61 -29.51 -22.66
N ASN A 783 -4.86 -29.32 -23.74
CA ASN A 783 -3.54 -29.94 -23.90
C ASN A 783 -2.55 -29.44 -22.85
N GLU A 784 -2.61 -28.15 -22.53
CA GLU A 784 -1.76 -27.54 -21.51
C GLU A 784 -2.04 -28.12 -20.11
N ILE A 785 -3.32 -28.23 -19.74
CA ILE A 785 -3.74 -28.89 -18.50
C ILE A 785 -3.14 -30.29 -18.40
N VAL A 786 -3.21 -31.09 -19.47
CA VAL A 786 -2.63 -32.46 -19.49
C VAL A 786 -1.12 -32.42 -19.23
N ASN A 787 -0.39 -31.53 -19.89
CA ASN A 787 1.06 -31.43 -19.72
C ASN A 787 1.42 -31.03 -18.28
N VAL A 788 0.75 -30.01 -17.76
CA VAL A 788 0.96 -29.47 -16.42
C VAL A 788 0.67 -30.50 -15.33
N VAL A 789 -0.50 -31.15 -15.34
CA VAL A 789 -0.83 -32.11 -14.28
C VAL A 789 0.06 -33.37 -14.32
N ASN A 790 0.56 -33.74 -15.50
CA ASN A 790 1.51 -34.84 -15.62
C ASN A 790 2.85 -34.55 -14.94
N SER A 791 3.22 -33.25 -14.83
CA SER A 791 4.40 -32.78 -14.09
C SER A 791 4.21 -32.75 -12.56
N GLY A 792 3.03 -33.10 -12.05
CA GLY A 792 2.73 -33.15 -10.60
C GLY A 792 2.06 -31.91 -10.04
N LYS A 793 1.74 -30.92 -10.89
CA LYS A 793 1.06 -29.68 -10.53
C LYS A 793 -0.46 -29.83 -10.56
N GLU A 794 -1.17 -28.90 -9.93
CA GLU A 794 -2.63 -28.81 -9.94
C GLU A 794 -3.09 -27.63 -10.81
N VAL A 795 -4.25 -27.78 -11.49
CA VAL A 795 -4.85 -26.70 -12.27
C VAL A 795 -6.23 -26.33 -11.73
N THR A 796 -6.47 -25.05 -11.44
CA THR A 796 -7.81 -24.51 -11.15
C THR A 796 -8.34 -23.75 -12.36
N ILE A 797 -9.53 -24.11 -12.87
CA ILE A 797 -10.10 -23.54 -14.09
C ILE A 797 -11.64 -23.45 -14.06
N PRO A 798 -12.27 -22.39 -14.59
CA PRO A 798 -13.72 -22.36 -14.83
C PRO A 798 -14.15 -23.40 -15.85
N LYS A 799 -15.38 -23.90 -15.71
CA LYS A 799 -15.94 -24.87 -16.66
C LYS A 799 -16.01 -24.32 -18.09
N ASN A 800 -16.39 -23.05 -18.25
CA ASN A 800 -16.60 -22.41 -19.54
C ASN A 800 -15.68 -21.20 -19.69
N GLU A 801 -15.40 -20.82 -20.94
CA GLU A 801 -14.87 -19.49 -21.24
C GLU A 801 -15.77 -18.38 -20.69
N ILE A 802 -15.14 -17.31 -20.21
CA ILE A 802 -15.81 -16.18 -19.58
C ILE A 802 -15.85 -15.02 -20.56
N ASN A 803 -17.01 -14.38 -20.65
CA ASN A 803 -17.22 -13.15 -21.43
C ASN A 803 -17.20 -11.94 -20.49
N TYR A 804 -16.30 -10.99 -20.76
CA TYR A 804 -16.16 -9.76 -20.00
C TYR A 804 -15.83 -8.58 -20.93
N TYR A 805 -16.80 -7.69 -21.14
CA TYR A 805 -16.76 -6.64 -22.17
C TYR A 805 -16.52 -7.22 -23.58
N ASP A 806 -15.43 -6.82 -24.25
CA ASP A 806 -15.04 -7.32 -25.57
C ASP A 806 -14.10 -8.52 -25.47
N TRP A 807 -13.65 -8.85 -24.25
CA TRP A 807 -12.79 -9.99 -23.97
C TRP A 807 -13.60 -11.28 -23.77
N THR A 808 -13.17 -12.33 -24.45
CA THR A 808 -13.67 -13.70 -24.31
C THR A 808 -12.47 -14.63 -24.21
N GLY A 809 -12.42 -15.46 -23.16
CA GLY A 809 -11.34 -16.42 -23.04
C GLY A 809 -11.43 -17.29 -21.78
N SER A 810 -10.44 -18.19 -21.65
CA SER A 810 -10.25 -19.01 -20.45
C SER A 810 -9.13 -18.43 -19.58
N VAL A 811 -9.29 -18.54 -18.27
CA VAL A 811 -8.21 -18.29 -17.30
C VAL A 811 -8.02 -19.52 -16.43
N TYR A 812 -6.81 -19.78 -15.98
CA TYR A 812 -6.52 -20.93 -15.12
C TYR A 812 -5.28 -20.68 -14.25
N ILE A 813 -5.29 -21.25 -13.04
CA ILE A 813 -4.13 -21.23 -12.14
C ILE A 813 -3.44 -22.57 -12.23
N VAL A 814 -2.15 -22.58 -12.48
CA VAL A 814 -1.27 -23.74 -12.32
C VAL A 814 -0.54 -23.60 -10.99
N MET A 815 -0.60 -24.58 -10.10
CA MET A 815 -0.01 -24.50 -8.76
C MET A 815 0.87 -25.72 -8.44
N ASP A 816 2.01 -25.45 -7.82
CA ASP A 816 2.78 -26.44 -7.08
C ASP A 816 2.32 -26.42 -5.60
N ASN A 817 1.65 -27.48 -5.18
CA ASN A 817 1.08 -27.59 -3.85
C ASN A 817 2.13 -27.78 -2.73
N ASP A 818 3.37 -28.13 -3.06
CA ASP A 818 4.41 -28.31 -2.04
C ASP A 818 5.06 -26.96 -1.69
N THR A 819 5.26 -26.10 -2.68
CA THR A 819 5.97 -24.81 -2.51
C THR A 819 5.05 -23.59 -2.47
N GLY A 820 3.84 -23.70 -3.01
CA GLY A 820 2.95 -22.56 -3.23
C GLY A 820 3.29 -21.73 -4.48
N ALA A 821 4.30 -22.14 -5.26
CA ALA A 821 4.62 -21.52 -6.54
C ALA A 821 3.45 -21.68 -7.53
N ALA A 822 3.19 -20.66 -8.34
CA ALA A 822 2.01 -20.62 -9.19
C ALA A 822 2.21 -19.86 -10.51
N GLY A 823 1.48 -20.28 -11.54
CA GLY A 823 1.28 -19.55 -12.79
C GLY A 823 -0.18 -19.15 -12.92
N TYR A 824 -0.44 -17.86 -13.08
CA TYR A 824 -1.77 -17.29 -13.20
C TYR A 824 -2.03 -16.95 -14.67
N MET A 825 -2.64 -17.89 -15.40
CA MET A 825 -2.61 -17.89 -16.86
C MET A 825 -3.89 -17.36 -17.51
N ILE A 826 -3.70 -16.57 -18.57
CA ILE A 826 -4.73 -16.25 -19.55
C ILE A 826 -4.52 -17.12 -20.80
N ALA A 827 -5.59 -17.63 -21.40
CA ALA A 827 -5.53 -18.37 -22.66
C ALA A 827 -4.82 -17.54 -23.75
N GLY A 828 -3.85 -18.15 -24.43
CA GLY A 828 -2.86 -17.43 -25.26
C GLY A 828 -1.44 -17.49 -24.70
N GLY A 829 -1.24 -18.13 -23.54
CA GLY A 829 0.08 -18.58 -23.08
C GLY A 829 0.90 -17.54 -22.33
N TYR A 830 0.29 -16.46 -21.83
CA TYR A 830 0.94 -15.45 -20.99
C TYR A 830 0.31 -15.38 -19.59
N ALA A 831 1.11 -14.94 -18.62
CA ALA A 831 0.73 -14.80 -17.21
C ALA A 831 0.66 -13.30 -16.90
N GLY A 832 -0.54 -12.73 -16.94
CA GLY A 832 -0.66 -11.29 -17.04
C GLY A 832 -2.07 -10.74 -16.99
N GLY A 833 -2.19 -9.50 -17.43
CA GLY A 833 -3.45 -8.77 -17.53
C GLY A 833 -3.60 -8.07 -18.88
N GLU A 834 -4.84 -7.91 -19.32
CA GLU A 834 -5.17 -7.30 -20.61
C GLU A 834 -6.38 -6.36 -20.47
N GLY A 835 -6.39 -5.26 -21.20
CA GLY A 835 -7.58 -4.42 -21.33
C GLY A 835 -8.75 -5.24 -21.91
N ALA A 836 -9.91 -5.19 -21.26
CA ALA A 836 -11.10 -5.92 -21.66
C ALA A 836 -11.83 -5.30 -22.86
N ASN A 837 -11.34 -4.16 -23.35
CA ASN A 837 -11.88 -3.43 -24.50
C ASN A 837 -10.86 -3.39 -25.63
N ASP A 838 -11.33 -3.60 -26.86
CA ASP A 838 -10.51 -3.45 -28.06
C ASP A 838 -10.37 -1.96 -28.45
N LEU A 839 -9.14 -1.45 -28.48
CA LEU A 839 -8.87 -0.06 -28.85
C LEU A 839 -8.76 0.15 -30.37
N SER A 840 -8.94 -0.89 -31.18
CA SER A 840 -8.84 -0.82 -32.65
C SER A 840 -9.82 0.16 -33.31
N SER A 841 -10.87 0.53 -32.57
CA SER A 841 -11.93 1.44 -33.00
C SER A 841 -11.92 2.80 -32.27
N VAL A 842 -10.92 3.05 -31.42
CA VAL A 842 -10.85 4.21 -30.51
C VAL A 842 -9.79 5.21 -30.99
N ASN A 843 -10.00 6.49 -30.73
CA ASN A 843 -8.95 7.50 -30.92
C ASN A 843 -7.85 7.28 -29.88
N VAL A 844 -6.75 6.69 -30.34
CA VAL A 844 -5.57 6.33 -29.56
C VAL A 844 -5.03 7.51 -28.74
N TRP A 845 -5.12 8.73 -29.27
CA TRP A 845 -4.66 9.94 -28.60
C TRP A 845 -5.44 10.25 -27.32
N GLU A 846 -6.76 10.04 -27.32
CA GLU A 846 -7.60 10.29 -26.15
C GLU A 846 -7.29 9.30 -25.02
N VAL A 847 -6.95 8.06 -25.36
CA VAL A 847 -6.51 7.02 -24.40
C VAL A 847 -5.19 7.44 -23.75
N PHE A 848 -4.26 7.98 -24.53
CA PHE A 848 -2.98 8.46 -24.03
C PHE A 848 -3.09 9.71 -23.16
N GLU A 849 -3.95 10.67 -23.52
CA GLU A 849 -4.25 11.82 -22.66
C GLU A 849 -4.82 11.37 -21.30
N HIS A 850 -5.78 10.43 -21.30
CA HIS A 850 -6.32 9.87 -20.07
C HIS A 850 -5.26 9.15 -19.23
N PHE A 851 -4.32 8.46 -19.88
CA PHE A 851 -3.21 7.81 -19.19
C PHE A 851 -2.27 8.82 -18.53
N ILE A 852 -1.87 9.86 -19.26
CA ILE A 852 -0.95 10.88 -18.74
C ILE A 852 -1.62 11.63 -17.58
N ASP A 853 -2.87 12.01 -17.72
CA ASP A 853 -3.67 12.61 -16.64
C ASP A 853 -3.76 11.64 -15.45
N GLY A 854 -4.11 10.38 -15.70
CA GLY A 854 -4.22 9.33 -14.68
C GLY A 854 -2.92 9.02 -13.96
N PHE A 855 -1.77 9.06 -14.65
CA PHE A 855 -0.44 8.81 -14.06
C PHE A 855 0.08 10.03 -13.29
N THR A 856 -0.10 11.24 -13.84
CA THR A 856 0.34 12.49 -13.20
C THR A 856 -0.55 12.91 -12.02
N GLU A 857 -1.84 12.55 -12.05
CA GLU A 857 -2.77 12.67 -10.91
C GLU A 857 -2.63 11.47 -9.95
N GLY A 858 -2.47 10.26 -10.50
CA GLY A 858 -2.37 8.99 -9.77
C GLY A 858 -1.20 8.93 -8.82
N ILE A 859 0.04 9.27 -9.24
CA ILE A 859 1.18 9.16 -8.32
C ILE A 859 1.21 10.24 -7.25
N LYS A 860 0.54 11.39 -7.46
CA LYS A 860 0.35 12.39 -6.38
C LYS A 860 -0.55 11.88 -5.25
N GLY A 861 -1.34 10.83 -5.49
CA GLY A 861 -2.23 10.20 -4.51
C GLY A 861 -1.91 8.74 -4.16
N ALA A 862 -1.24 7.98 -5.03
CA ALA A 862 -1.31 6.52 -4.98
C ALA A 862 -0.35 5.90 -3.96
N ILE A 863 0.91 6.32 -3.82
CA ILE A 863 1.86 5.57 -2.97
C ILE A 863 1.41 5.43 -1.50
N PRO A 864 0.83 6.47 -0.84
CA PRO A 864 0.25 6.32 0.50
C PRO A 864 -1.08 5.55 0.50
N PHE A 865 -1.88 5.64 -0.57
CA PHE A 865 -3.16 4.93 -0.72
C PHE A 865 -3.00 3.46 -1.09
N ILE A 866 -1.92 3.07 -1.77
CA ILE A 866 -1.54 1.70 -2.05
C ILE A 866 -1.18 1.03 -0.74
N ILE A 867 -0.48 1.73 0.19
CA ILE A 867 -0.17 1.27 1.56
C ILE A 867 -1.43 1.16 2.45
N ILE A 868 -2.41 2.06 2.28
CA ILE A 868 -3.70 2.03 3.02
C ILE A 868 -4.68 1.02 2.39
N GLY A 869 -4.63 0.84 1.07
CA GLY A 869 -5.37 -0.15 0.29
C GLY A 869 -4.83 -1.56 0.48
N THR A 870 -3.52 -1.72 0.74
CA THR A 870 -2.89 -3.03 1.02
C THR A 870 -3.47 -3.68 2.25
N ILE A 871 -3.74 -2.90 3.29
CA ILE A 871 -4.29 -3.42 4.54
C ILE A 871 -5.73 -3.93 4.34
N VAL A 872 -6.47 -3.36 3.38
CA VAL A 872 -7.88 -3.71 3.07
C VAL A 872 -7.97 -4.81 1.98
N ALA A 873 -7.04 -4.84 1.03
CA ALA A 873 -6.93 -5.85 -0.04
C ALA A 873 -6.54 -7.23 0.48
N ILE A 874 -5.86 -7.30 1.64
CA ILE A 874 -5.57 -8.55 2.37
C ILE A 874 -6.85 -9.31 2.76
N ILE A 875 -8.02 -8.65 2.71
CA ILE A 875 -9.19 -9.17 3.36
C ILE A 875 -10.44 -9.16 2.46
N ALA A 876 -10.87 -8.05 1.83
CA ALA A 876 -12.05 -8.07 0.94
C ALA A 876 -11.86 -7.23 -0.34
N PRO A 877 -11.81 -7.87 -1.53
CA PRO A 877 -11.66 -7.18 -2.81
C PRO A 877 -12.75 -6.12 -3.10
N GLU A 878 -13.96 -6.28 -2.55
CA GLU A 878 -15.12 -5.42 -2.86
C GLU A 878 -15.10 -4.03 -2.18
N ILE A 879 -14.15 -3.75 -1.30
CA ILE A 879 -14.21 -2.63 -0.34
C ILE A 879 -13.18 -1.53 -0.59
N VAL A 880 -12.14 -1.84 -1.36
CA VAL A 880 -11.04 -0.94 -1.73
C VAL A 880 -11.57 0.40 -2.27
N ALA A 881 -12.68 0.37 -3.02
CA ALA A 881 -13.31 1.56 -3.58
C ALA A 881 -14.05 2.45 -2.56
N VAL A 882 -14.52 1.94 -1.41
CA VAL A 882 -15.40 2.70 -0.49
C VAL A 882 -14.63 3.36 0.66
N VAL A 883 -13.53 2.75 1.12
CA VAL A 883 -12.70 3.27 2.21
C VAL A 883 -11.77 4.37 1.71
N ALA A 884 -11.15 4.16 0.55
CA ALA A 884 -10.33 5.17 -0.12
C ALA A 884 -11.15 6.45 -0.40
N THR A 885 -12.40 6.25 -0.77
CA THR A 885 -13.42 7.29 -0.99
C THR A 885 -13.68 8.15 0.25
N ILE A 886 -13.94 7.55 1.41
CA ILE A 886 -14.33 8.28 2.62
C ILE A 886 -13.16 9.07 3.20
N LEU A 887 -11.94 8.51 3.13
CA LEU A 887 -10.70 9.18 3.56
C LEU A 887 -10.29 10.32 2.61
N CYS A 888 -10.44 10.13 1.30
CA CYS A 888 -10.31 11.19 0.29
C CYS A 888 -11.32 12.33 0.55
N TYR A 889 -12.60 12.02 0.79
CA TYR A 889 -13.62 13.03 1.07
C TYR A 889 -13.29 13.85 2.33
N ALA A 890 -12.81 13.23 3.41
CA ALA A 890 -12.46 13.93 4.64
C ALA A 890 -11.24 14.87 4.46
N PHE A 891 -10.22 14.43 3.72
CA PHE A 891 -9.03 15.24 3.42
C PHE A 891 -9.32 16.39 2.45
N ILE A 892 -10.08 16.13 1.38
CA ILE A 892 -10.49 17.12 0.37
C ILE A 892 -11.36 18.21 0.99
N ILE A 893 -12.32 17.84 1.85
CA ILE A 893 -13.18 18.82 2.54
C ILE A 893 -12.35 19.74 3.46
N SER A 894 -11.35 19.22 4.18
CA SER A 894 -10.48 20.01 5.05
C SER A 894 -9.59 21.00 4.28
N SER A 895 -9.06 20.57 3.14
CA SER A 895 -8.19 21.36 2.27
C SER A 895 -8.97 22.45 1.51
N ILE A 896 -10.18 22.13 1.03
CA ILE A 896 -11.09 23.11 0.43
C ILE A 896 -11.49 24.19 1.44
N VAL A 897 -11.76 23.81 2.70
CA VAL A 897 -12.06 24.77 3.77
C VAL A 897 -10.87 25.69 4.04
N SER A 898 -9.65 25.13 4.14
CA SER A 898 -8.42 25.91 4.39
C SER A 898 -8.06 26.86 3.23
N PHE A 899 -8.20 26.41 1.98
CA PHE A 899 -7.94 27.22 0.79
C PHE A 899 -8.99 28.34 0.61
N THR A 900 -10.26 28.03 0.87
CA THR A 900 -11.36 29.01 0.82
C THR A 900 -11.14 30.12 1.86
N GLU A 901 -10.66 29.76 3.05
CA GLU A 901 -10.36 30.70 4.13
C GLU A 901 -9.16 31.60 3.83
N LEU A 902 -8.08 31.03 3.29
CA LEU A 902 -6.91 31.78 2.84
C LEU A 902 -7.27 32.79 1.74
N THR A 903 -8.10 32.36 0.78
CA THR A 903 -8.57 33.20 -0.34
C THR A 903 -9.51 34.31 0.12
N ILE A 904 -10.37 34.05 1.12
CA ILE A 904 -11.22 35.09 1.75
C ILE A 904 -10.37 36.12 2.50
N LEU A 905 -9.30 35.70 3.17
CA LEU A 905 -8.37 36.61 3.86
C LEU A 905 -7.56 37.45 2.86
N TYR A 906 -7.08 36.86 1.77
CA TYR A 906 -6.44 37.60 0.68
C TYR A 906 -7.40 38.61 0.02
N ALA A 907 -8.64 38.23 -0.26
CA ALA A 907 -9.66 39.11 -0.83
C ALA A 907 -10.06 40.29 0.10
N LYS A 908 -9.85 40.16 1.42
CA LYS A 908 -10.02 41.24 2.40
C LYS A 908 -8.79 42.15 2.53
N GLY A 909 -7.70 41.84 1.82
CA GLY A 909 -6.44 42.60 1.84
C GLY A 909 -5.53 42.26 3.02
N GLU A 910 -5.75 41.12 3.68
CA GLU A 910 -4.99 40.72 4.88
C GLU A 910 -3.65 40.04 4.57
N TYR A 911 -3.39 39.69 3.31
CA TYR A 911 -2.13 39.12 2.80
C TYR A 911 -1.73 39.80 1.49
N THR A 912 -0.43 39.95 1.24
CA THR A 912 0.08 40.39 -0.07
C THR A 912 -0.03 39.26 -1.09
N THR A 913 0.00 39.59 -2.39
CA THR A 913 -0.07 38.59 -3.47
C THR A 913 1.08 37.57 -3.38
N GLN A 914 2.28 37.99 -2.97
CA GLN A 914 3.42 37.08 -2.84
C GLN A 914 3.28 36.15 -1.62
N GLU A 915 2.77 36.65 -0.49
CA GLU A 915 2.49 35.80 0.67
C GLU A 915 1.36 34.81 0.36
N TYR A 916 0.30 35.25 -0.32
CA TYR A 916 -0.77 34.38 -0.79
C TYR A 916 -0.24 33.27 -1.72
N LEU A 917 0.61 33.62 -2.70
CA LEU A 917 1.21 32.65 -3.61
C LEU A 917 2.18 31.69 -2.90
N ASN A 918 2.97 32.16 -1.93
CA ASN A 918 3.85 31.30 -1.13
C ASN A 918 3.03 30.34 -0.24
N PHE A 919 1.92 30.79 0.34
CA PHE A 919 1.01 29.94 1.12
C PHE A 919 0.22 28.97 0.26
N VAL A 920 -0.15 29.36 -0.97
CA VAL A 920 -0.73 28.45 -1.96
C VAL A 920 0.29 27.39 -2.36
N ALA A 921 1.54 27.77 -2.62
CA ALA A 921 2.63 26.83 -2.91
C ALA A 921 2.99 25.91 -1.71
N GLU A 922 2.84 26.39 -0.48
CA GLU A 922 3.03 25.60 0.75
C GLU A 922 1.85 24.63 0.99
N ILE A 923 0.60 25.04 0.72
CA ILE A 923 -0.59 24.15 0.71
C ILE A 923 -0.48 23.13 -0.43
N GLU A 924 -0.06 23.54 -1.62
CA GLU A 924 0.23 22.66 -2.75
C GLU A 924 1.36 21.68 -2.40
N GLY A 925 2.44 22.15 -1.77
CA GLY A 925 3.53 21.31 -1.27
C GLY A 925 3.09 20.32 -0.18
N MET A 926 2.21 20.72 0.74
CA MET A 926 1.68 19.87 1.81
C MET A 926 0.60 18.89 1.32
N LEU A 927 -0.20 19.28 0.32
CA LEU A 927 -1.10 18.41 -0.45
C LEU A 927 -0.31 17.41 -1.30
N CYS A 928 0.88 17.80 -1.77
CA CYS A 928 1.81 16.95 -2.51
C CYS A 928 2.73 16.09 -1.60
N SER A 929 2.82 16.36 -0.29
CA SER A 929 3.73 15.68 0.64
C SER A 929 3.05 14.80 1.71
N GLY A 930 1.72 14.64 1.67
CA GLY A 930 0.99 13.66 2.51
C GLY A 930 1.23 13.73 4.02
N LEU A 931 1.37 14.93 4.62
CA LEU A 931 1.64 15.04 6.07
C LEU A 931 0.38 14.75 6.92
N ALA A 932 0.55 13.97 7.99
CA ALA A 932 -0.49 13.71 8.99
C ALA A 932 -1.13 15.01 9.52
N MET A 933 -2.44 14.97 9.82
CA MET A 933 -3.24 16.08 10.36
C MET A 933 -2.58 16.74 11.59
N GLU A 934 -1.80 15.96 12.32
CA GLU A 934 -0.84 16.33 13.36
C GLU A 934 0.13 17.49 13.00
N LYS A 935 0.93 17.28 11.93
CA LYS A 935 1.89 18.25 11.38
C LYS A 935 1.20 19.42 10.69
N VAL A 936 0.02 19.20 10.10
CA VAL A 936 -0.82 20.27 9.54
C VAL A 936 -1.24 21.25 10.63
N MET A 937 -1.72 20.75 11.79
CA MET A 937 -2.08 21.58 12.94
C MET A 937 -0.87 22.21 13.67
N LYS A 938 0.34 21.69 13.46
CA LYS A 938 1.59 22.23 14.05
C LYS A 938 2.36 23.18 13.11
N SER A 939 2.00 23.26 11.83
CA SER A 939 2.65 24.08 10.79
C SER A 939 2.63 25.59 11.10
N SER A 940 3.63 26.33 10.62
CA SER A 940 3.66 27.80 10.68
C SER A 940 2.45 28.43 10.00
N LEU A 941 1.94 27.78 8.95
CA LEU A 941 0.74 28.19 8.21
C LEU A 941 -0.55 28.06 9.05
N TYR A 942 -0.81 26.90 9.66
CA TYR A 942 -1.98 26.72 10.52
C TYR A 942 -1.94 27.64 11.74
N LYS A 943 -0.77 27.81 12.38
CA LYS A 943 -0.59 28.76 13.50
C LYS A 943 -0.81 30.22 13.07
N SER A 944 -0.35 30.62 11.89
CA SER A 944 -0.55 31.97 11.33
C SER A 944 -2.03 32.24 10.98
N ILE A 945 -2.71 31.26 10.37
CA ILE A 945 -4.14 31.29 10.07
C ILE A 945 -4.96 31.33 11.38
N GLN A 946 -4.66 30.44 12.33
CA GLN A 946 -5.28 30.39 13.65
C GLN A 946 -5.07 31.68 14.44
N GLU A 947 -3.89 32.30 14.37
CA GLU A 947 -3.60 33.56 15.05
C GLU A 947 -4.38 34.74 14.45
N LYS A 948 -4.57 34.79 13.12
CA LYS A 948 -5.41 35.80 12.46
C LYS A 948 -6.91 35.59 12.69
N PHE A 949 -7.39 34.35 12.67
CA PHE A 949 -8.78 34.05 13.06
C PHE A 949 -9.02 34.34 14.53
N THR A 950 -8.07 34.01 15.40
CA THR A 950 -8.09 34.37 16.82
C THR A 950 -8.21 35.88 17.00
N ASN A 951 -7.40 36.67 16.29
CA ASN A 951 -7.51 38.14 16.31
C ASN A 951 -8.85 38.66 15.76
N THR A 952 -9.44 37.97 14.78
CA THR A 952 -10.76 38.31 14.24
C THR A 952 -11.86 38.01 15.24
N PHE A 953 -11.84 36.84 15.87
CA PHE A 953 -12.80 36.45 16.91
C PHE A 953 -12.68 37.30 18.16
N ILE A 954 -11.48 37.67 18.58
CA ILE A 954 -11.25 38.66 19.66
C ILE A 954 -11.99 39.96 19.34
N LYS A 955 -11.86 40.47 18.10
CA LYS A 955 -12.54 41.71 17.67
C LYS A 955 -14.06 41.55 17.55
N THR A 956 -14.53 40.46 16.95
CA THR A 956 -15.96 40.21 16.68
C THR A 956 -16.74 39.92 17.95
N TYR A 957 -16.19 39.06 18.80
CA TYR A 957 -16.86 38.57 20.02
C TYR A 957 -16.44 39.32 21.29
N ASN A 958 -15.43 40.19 21.21
CA ASN A 958 -14.92 40.98 22.35
C ASN A 958 -14.53 40.09 23.54
N VAL A 959 -13.80 39.01 23.27
CA VAL A 959 -13.28 38.04 24.26
C VAL A 959 -11.76 37.97 24.20
N SER A 960 -11.11 37.44 25.24
CA SER A 960 -9.66 37.33 25.31
C SER A 960 -9.08 36.26 24.37
N LYS A 961 -7.79 36.38 24.03
CA LYS A 961 -7.04 35.40 23.23
C LYS A 961 -7.06 34.01 23.88
N GLU A 962 -7.00 33.96 25.20
CA GLU A 962 -7.06 32.71 25.98
C GLU A 962 -8.41 32.02 25.80
N THR A 963 -9.51 32.76 25.87
CA THR A 963 -10.87 32.23 25.66
C THR A 963 -11.05 31.68 24.25
N VAL A 964 -10.60 32.42 23.24
CA VAL A 964 -10.68 31.95 21.84
C VAL A 964 -9.86 30.69 21.63
N SER A 965 -8.63 30.65 22.15
CA SER A 965 -7.74 29.48 21.99
C SER A 965 -8.33 28.26 22.70
N LYS A 966 -8.74 28.39 23.97
CA LYS A 966 -9.32 27.26 24.73
C LYS A 966 -10.59 26.67 24.09
N VAL A 967 -11.49 27.52 23.58
CA VAL A 967 -12.72 27.05 22.93
C VAL A 967 -12.42 26.43 21.57
N TRP A 968 -11.50 27.03 20.80
CA TRP A 968 -11.09 26.50 19.50
C TRP A 968 -10.36 25.18 19.61
N ASP A 969 -9.34 25.10 20.49
CA ASP A 969 -8.51 23.92 20.66
C ASP A 969 -9.34 22.74 21.17
N ARG A 970 -10.37 23.01 21.99
CA ARG A 970 -11.22 21.95 22.54
C ARG A 970 -12.35 21.49 21.62
N TYR A 971 -13.02 22.40 20.91
CA TYR A 971 -14.24 22.05 20.15
C TYR A 971 -14.11 22.20 18.63
N GLY A 972 -12.95 22.64 18.15
CA GLY A 972 -12.67 22.90 16.74
C GLY A 972 -13.26 24.22 16.23
N LYS A 973 -12.67 24.74 15.15
CA LYS A 973 -13.03 26.02 14.53
C LYS A 973 -14.53 26.20 14.27
N ASN A 974 -15.15 25.20 13.66
CA ASN A 974 -16.53 25.29 13.17
C ASN A 974 -17.53 25.50 14.32
N LYS A 975 -17.24 24.95 15.51
CA LYS A 975 -18.08 25.15 16.70
C LYS A 975 -17.67 26.40 17.48
N ALA A 976 -16.40 26.82 17.40
CA ALA A 976 -15.88 27.98 18.12
C ALA A 976 -16.65 29.27 17.78
N ASP A 977 -16.99 29.53 16.52
CA ASP A 977 -17.72 30.75 16.12
C ASP A 977 -19.07 30.90 16.86
N SER A 978 -19.87 29.83 16.88
CA SER A 978 -21.17 29.81 17.56
C SER A 978 -21.02 29.89 19.09
N LEU A 979 -20.08 29.15 19.66
CA LEU A 979 -19.85 29.12 21.11
C LEU A 979 -19.29 30.45 21.63
N LEU A 980 -18.37 31.09 20.89
CA LEU A 980 -17.84 32.41 21.22
C LEU A 980 -18.90 33.50 21.15
N GLY A 981 -19.87 33.37 20.24
CA GLY A 981 -21.07 34.21 20.22
C GLY A 981 -21.88 34.10 21.51
N LYS A 982 -22.08 32.88 22.03
CA LYS A 982 -22.81 32.66 23.29
C LYS A 982 -22.02 33.08 24.52
N ILE A 983 -20.69 32.89 24.51
CA ILE A 983 -19.79 33.41 25.55
C ILE A 983 -19.88 34.93 25.61
N LYS A 984 -19.94 35.62 24.47
CA LYS A 984 -20.18 37.06 24.43
C LYS A 984 -21.51 37.42 25.09
N SER A 985 -22.61 36.74 24.75
CA SER A 985 -23.92 37.01 25.35
C SER A 985 -23.92 36.82 26.87
N ALA A 986 -23.36 35.70 27.36
CA ALA A 986 -23.25 35.44 28.79
C ALA A 986 -22.33 36.46 29.50
N LYS A 987 -21.24 36.89 28.84
CA LYS A 987 -20.35 37.94 29.34
C LYS A 987 -21.05 39.31 29.41
N GLU A 988 -21.83 39.66 28.39
CA GLU A 988 -22.65 40.88 28.38
C GLU A 988 -23.74 40.84 29.46
N ALA A 989 -24.26 39.66 29.81
CA ALA A 989 -25.17 39.45 30.93
C ALA A 989 -24.48 39.60 32.30
N GLY A 990 -23.16 39.40 32.39
CA GLY A 990 -22.36 39.65 33.59
C GLY A 990 -21.44 38.50 34.04
N ALA A 991 -21.37 37.39 33.29
CA ALA A 991 -20.45 36.30 33.57
C ALA A 991 -18.98 36.68 33.24
N THR A 992 -18.01 36.10 33.94
CA THR A 992 -16.59 36.31 33.61
C THR A 992 -16.08 35.23 32.65
N GLU A 993 -15.17 35.60 31.74
CA GLU A 993 -14.59 34.64 30.80
C GLU A 993 -13.89 33.48 31.51
N THR A 994 -13.16 33.75 32.60
CA THR A 994 -12.48 32.73 33.40
C THR A 994 -13.44 31.67 33.93
N GLU A 995 -14.64 32.04 34.35
CA GLU A 995 -15.66 31.10 34.83
C GLU A 995 -16.22 30.25 33.68
N LEU A 996 -16.51 30.90 32.55
CA LEU A 996 -17.08 30.22 31.40
C LEU A 996 -16.09 29.24 30.75
N ILE A 997 -14.79 29.53 30.76
CA ILE A 997 -13.79 28.64 30.16
C ILE A 997 -13.37 27.49 31.08
N LYS A 998 -13.48 27.62 32.41
CA LYS A 998 -13.12 26.54 33.35
C LYS A 998 -13.93 25.26 33.13
N VAL A 999 -15.23 25.41 32.85
CA VAL A 999 -16.11 24.25 32.66
C VAL A 999 -15.94 23.59 31.30
N THR A 1000 -15.20 24.22 30.38
CA THR A 1000 -14.95 23.62 29.06
C THR A 1000 -14.31 22.25 29.23
N GLU A 1001 -13.38 22.09 30.17
CA GLU A 1001 -12.62 20.87 30.44
C GLU A 1001 -13.47 19.62 30.72
N VAL A 1002 -14.72 19.79 31.15
CA VAL A 1002 -15.58 18.70 31.63
C VAL A 1002 -16.90 18.56 30.86
N LEU A 1003 -17.12 19.36 29.81
CA LEU A 1003 -18.36 19.34 29.01
C LEU A 1003 -18.07 19.02 27.53
N THR A 1004 -19.04 18.40 26.87
CA THR A 1004 -19.06 18.27 25.40
C THR A 1004 -19.54 19.59 24.76
N ALA A 1005 -19.34 19.77 23.45
CA ALA A 1005 -19.73 21.02 22.78
C ALA A 1005 -21.23 21.36 22.93
N ASP A 1006 -22.11 20.36 22.89
CA ASP A 1006 -23.56 20.56 22.99
C ASP A 1006 -23.98 20.86 24.43
N GLN A 1007 -23.37 20.17 25.40
CA GLN A 1007 -23.58 20.46 26.83
C GLN A 1007 -23.05 21.85 27.19
N TYR A 1008 -21.89 22.24 26.64
CA TYR A 1008 -21.29 23.55 26.85
C TYR A 1008 -22.14 24.66 26.23
N SER A 1009 -22.65 24.44 25.02
CA SER A 1009 -23.62 25.32 24.37
C SER A 1009 -24.86 25.54 25.25
N LYS A 1010 -25.48 24.45 25.76
CA LYS A 1010 -26.62 24.55 26.69
C LYS A 1010 -26.24 25.30 27.98
N TYR A 1011 -25.07 25.00 28.54
CA TYR A 1011 -24.57 25.66 29.75
C TYR A 1011 -24.42 27.18 29.55
N LEU A 1012 -23.88 27.63 28.42
CA LEU A 1012 -23.73 29.06 28.12
C LEU A 1012 -25.07 29.78 28.03
N GLU A 1013 -26.11 29.14 27.46
CA GLU A 1013 -27.46 29.70 27.42
C GLU A 1013 -28.09 29.79 28.81
N VAL A 1014 -27.87 28.79 29.68
CA VAL A 1014 -28.30 28.86 31.08
C VAL A 1014 -27.55 29.97 31.81
N MET A 1015 -26.24 30.14 31.57
CA MET A 1015 -25.44 31.20 32.20
C MET A 1015 -25.86 32.60 31.76
N GLU A 1016 -26.21 32.79 30.50
CA GLU A 1016 -26.83 34.03 30.04
C GLU A 1016 -28.09 34.34 30.85
N LYS A 1017 -28.96 33.34 31.08
CA LYS A 1017 -30.18 33.51 31.90
C LYS A 1017 -29.88 33.77 33.37
N VAL A 1018 -28.97 33.01 33.99
CA VAL A 1018 -28.57 33.16 35.41
C VAL A 1018 -28.01 34.56 35.69
N TYR A 1019 -27.27 35.14 34.75
CA TYR A 1019 -26.68 36.46 34.91
C TYR A 1019 -27.58 37.59 34.42
N SER A 1020 -28.55 37.31 33.54
CA SER A 1020 -29.57 38.29 33.15
C SER A 1020 -30.44 38.68 34.35
N LYS A 1021 -30.47 39.98 34.69
CA LYS A 1021 -31.09 40.47 35.94
C LYS A 1021 -32.57 40.07 36.04
N GLY A 1022 -32.93 39.29 37.07
CA GLY A 1022 -34.33 38.95 37.35
C GLY A 1022 -34.62 38.20 38.65
N GLU A 1023 -33.91 37.11 38.97
CA GLU A 1023 -34.39 36.14 39.99
C GLU A 1023 -33.36 35.63 41.01
N ILE A 1024 -32.05 35.72 40.74
CA ILE A 1024 -30.99 35.22 41.63
C ILE A 1024 -30.20 36.40 42.22
N GLU A 1025 -30.12 36.49 43.54
CA GLU A 1025 -29.27 37.50 44.21
C GLU A 1025 -27.79 37.23 43.95
N ALA A 1026 -26.99 38.28 43.74
CA ALA A 1026 -25.57 38.18 43.38
C ALA A 1026 -24.74 37.27 44.31
N LYS A 1027 -25.08 37.20 45.60
CA LYS A 1027 -24.41 36.37 46.61
C LYS A 1027 -24.65 34.86 46.44
N ASN A 1028 -25.62 34.46 45.64
CA ASN A 1028 -26.09 33.08 45.49
C ASN A 1028 -25.84 32.51 44.08
N ILE A 1029 -25.20 33.29 43.20
CA ILE A 1029 -24.92 32.92 41.80
C ILE A 1029 -24.04 31.67 41.72
N ASP A 1030 -23.08 31.47 42.61
CA ASP A 1030 -22.15 30.33 42.53
C ASP A 1030 -22.87 28.98 42.73
N LYS A 1031 -23.86 28.92 43.63
CA LYS A 1031 -24.70 27.73 43.81
C LYS A 1031 -25.53 27.42 42.57
N ALA A 1032 -26.04 28.46 41.92
CA ALA A 1032 -26.80 28.32 40.67
C ALA A 1032 -25.91 27.76 39.55
N LYS A 1033 -24.64 28.21 39.45
CA LYS A 1033 -23.66 27.68 38.48
C LYS A 1033 -23.37 26.21 38.69
N ASP A 1034 -23.16 25.80 39.94
CA ASP A 1034 -22.82 24.40 40.26
C ASP A 1034 -23.99 23.46 39.99
N SER A 1035 -25.22 23.90 40.28
CA SER A 1035 -26.43 23.15 39.90
C SER A 1035 -26.58 23.07 38.39
N ALA A 1036 -26.44 24.18 37.68
CA ALA A 1036 -26.51 24.19 36.22
C ALA A 1036 -25.47 23.25 35.61
N LEU A 1037 -24.21 23.29 36.08
CA LEU A 1037 -23.12 22.44 35.58
C LEU A 1037 -23.39 20.94 35.78
N ARG A 1038 -24.05 20.55 36.87
CA ARG A 1038 -24.46 19.16 37.09
C ARG A 1038 -25.58 18.76 36.14
N ASP A 1039 -26.60 19.61 36.01
CA ASP A 1039 -27.82 19.29 35.27
C ASP A 1039 -27.61 19.29 33.75
N VAL A 1040 -26.65 20.07 33.20
CA VAL A 1040 -26.38 20.06 31.75
C VAL A 1040 -25.88 18.71 31.23
N LYS A 1041 -25.35 17.85 32.11
CA LYS A 1041 -24.92 16.49 31.75
C LYS A 1041 -26.11 15.54 31.53
N ASN A 1042 -27.30 15.91 31.97
CA ASN A 1042 -28.51 15.14 31.73
C ASN A 1042 -29.19 15.59 30.42
N GLU A 1043 -29.03 14.79 29.37
CA GLU A 1043 -29.48 15.14 28.02
C GLU A 1043 -31.01 15.32 27.89
N LYS A 1044 -31.79 14.78 28.84
CA LYS A 1044 -33.27 14.87 28.85
C LYS A 1044 -33.79 16.22 29.34
N LEU A 1045 -32.98 17.01 30.04
CA LEU A 1045 -33.40 18.31 30.58
C LEU A 1045 -33.24 19.42 29.54
N SER A 1046 -34.26 20.28 29.47
CA SER A 1046 -34.24 21.50 28.66
C SER A 1046 -33.50 22.65 29.36
N VAL A 1047 -33.07 23.66 28.59
CA VAL A 1047 -32.37 24.84 29.13
C VAL A 1047 -33.20 25.57 30.20
N ASP A 1048 -34.53 25.61 30.04
CA ASP A 1048 -35.42 26.25 31.02
C ASP A 1048 -35.52 25.44 32.32
N GLU A 1049 -35.65 24.12 32.25
CA GLU A 1049 -35.69 23.25 33.44
C GLU A 1049 -34.39 23.32 34.24
N ILE A 1050 -33.25 23.37 33.54
CA ILE A 1050 -31.92 23.52 34.16
C ILE A 1050 -31.82 24.88 34.86
N TYR A 1051 -32.29 25.95 34.22
CA TYR A 1051 -32.33 27.28 34.83
C TYR A 1051 -33.23 27.31 36.07
N GLU A 1052 -34.44 26.73 36.03
CA GLU A 1052 -35.32 26.66 37.19
C GLU A 1052 -34.71 25.88 38.38
N ASN A 1053 -33.99 24.80 38.09
CA ASN A 1053 -33.25 24.05 39.12
C ASN A 1053 -32.12 24.89 39.71
N ALA A 1054 -31.38 25.61 38.87
CA ALA A 1054 -30.32 26.52 39.29
C ALA A 1054 -30.86 27.63 40.22
N VAL A 1055 -32.01 28.22 39.91
CA VAL A 1055 -32.69 29.20 40.78
C VAL A 1055 -33.04 28.58 42.14
N LYS A 1056 -33.63 27.38 42.18
CA LYS A 1056 -33.98 26.68 43.43
C LYS A 1056 -32.75 26.39 44.30
N SER A 1057 -31.67 25.89 43.69
CA SER A 1057 -30.41 25.57 44.38
C SER A 1057 -29.73 26.80 44.99
N SER A 1058 -29.93 27.98 44.38
CA SER A 1058 -29.35 29.23 44.84
C SER A 1058 -29.95 29.72 46.18
N ILE A 1059 -31.06 29.14 46.62
CA ILE A 1059 -31.85 29.63 47.77
C ILE A 1059 -31.57 28.86 49.09
N SER A 1060 -30.91 27.69 49.10
CA SER A 1060 -30.70 26.91 50.35
C SER A 1060 -29.21 26.82 50.78
N SER A 1061 -28.90 27.06 52.07
CA SER A 1061 -27.63 26.65 52.69
C SER A 1061 -27.88 25.53 53.69
N VAL A 1062 -26.91 24.63 53.91
CA VAL A 1062 -26.99 23.52 54.89
C VAL A 1062 -27.43 24.03 56.27
N THR A 1063 -26.93 25.18 56.69
CA THR A 1063 -27.30 25.85 57.94
C THR A 1063 -28.77 26.29 57.97
N ASP A 1064 -29.34 26.71 56.84
CA ASP A 1064 -30.75 27.10 56.74
C ASP A 1064 -31.67 25.88 56.72
N ILE A 1065 -31.23 24.77 56.09
CA ILE A 1065 -31.92 23.48 56.15
C ILE A 1065 -31.93 22.96 57.60
N ILE A 1066 -30.80 23.02 58.31
CA ILE A 1066 -30.71 22.61 59.71
C ILE A 1066 -31.66 23.44 60.58
N LYS A 1067 -31.63 24.77 60.44
CA LYS A 1067 -32.53 25.66 61.19
C LYS A 1067 -34.00 25.42 60.88
N ALA A 1068 -34.35 25.15 59.62
CA ALA A 1068 -35.73 24.84 59.24
C ALA A 1068 -36.20 23.51 59.85
N VAL A 1069 -35.32 22.52 59.99
CA VAL A 1069 -35.62 21.27 60.71
C VAL A 1069 -35.78 21.52 62.21
N GLU A 1070 -34.87 22.27 62.84
CA GLU A 1070 -34.90 22.57 64.29
C GLU A 1070 -36.09 23.42 64.70
N ASN A 1071 -36.50 24.36 63.85
CA ASN A 1071 -37.68 25.19 64.07
C ASN A 1071 -39.00 24.45 63.81
N GLY A 1072 -38.93 23.24 63.24
CA GLY A 1072 -40.08 22.40 62.91
C GLY A 1072 -40.75 22.70 61.57
N ASP A 1073 -40.14 23.55 60.73
CA ASP A 1073 -40.62 23.90 59.39
C ASP A 1073 -40.42 22.73 58.39
N ILE A 1074 -39.40 21.90 58.61
CA ILE A 1074 -39.16 20.66 57.84
C ILE A 1074 -39.24 19.46 58.78
N VAL A 1075 -40.18 18.55 58.51
CA VAL A 1075 -40.36 17.32 59.30
C VAL A 1075 -39.55 16.17 58.69
N LEU A 1076 -38.58 15.65 59.43
CA LEU A 1076 -37.77 14.50 59.00
C LEU A 1076 -38.62 13.22 58.99
N SER A 1077 -39.07 12.83 57.80
CA SER A 1077 -40.15 11.85 57.61
C SER A 1077 -39.67 10.40 57.47
N ASN A 1078 -38.39 10.19 57.12
CA ASN A 1078 -37.83 8.86 56.86
C ASN A 1078 -36.40 8.73 57.43
N ASN A 1079 -35.86 7.51 57.41
CA ASN A 1079 -34.55 7.23 57.99
C ASN A 1079 -33.38 7.85 57.20
N LEU A 1080 -33.55 8.04 55.88
CA LEU A 1080 -32.56 8.72 55.02
C LEU A 1080 -32.39 10.18 55.45
N GLN A 1081 -33.49 10.92 55.54
CA GLN A 1081 -33.49 12.32 55.97
C GLN A 1081 -32.95 12.50 57.38
N LYS A 1082 -33.21 11.55 58.29
CA LYS A 1082 -32.68 11.56 59.65
C LYS A 1082 -31.17 11.30 59.70
N GLY A 1083 -30.67 10.41 58.85
CA GLY A 1083 -29.24 10.14 58.69
C GLY A 1083 -28.52 11.38 58.16
N ASN A 1084 -28.96 11.86 56.99
CA ASN A 1084 -28.39 13.04 56.33
C ASN A 1084 -28.41 14.28 57.22
N TYR A 1085 -29.52 14.53 57.93
CA TYR A 1085 -29.57 15.62 58.90
C TYR A 1085 -28.52 15.48 60.02
N GLY A 1086 -28.30 14.26 60.51
CA GLY A 1086 -27.29 13.97 61.51
C GLY A 1086 -25.88 14.28 61.02
N GLU A 1087 -25.54 13.85 59.81
CA GLU A 1087 -24.23 14.09 59.18
C GLU A 1087 -23.99 15.59 58.90
N MET A 1088 -24.98 16.27 58.30
CA MET A 1088 -24.93 17.71 58.06
C MET A 1088 -24.70 18.51 59.35
N LYS A 1089 -25.32 18.07 60.45
CA LYS A 1089 -25.16 18.72 61.74
C LYS A 1089 -23.81 18.45 62.38
N MET A 1090 -23.30 17.22 62.25
CA MET A 1090 -21.96 16.84 62.68
C MET A 1090 -20.89 17.67 61.97
N ASP A 1091 -21.05 17.90 60.66
CA ASP A 1091 -20.16 18.75 59.88
C ASP A 1091 -20.13 20.18 60.39
N VAL A 1092 -21.31 20.81 60.50
CA VAL A 1092 -21.42 22.18 61.01
C VAL A 1092 -20.82 22.30 62.41
N TYR A 1093 -20.95 21.27 63.24
CA TYR A 1093 -20.34 21.24 64.56
C TYR A 1093 -18.81 21.25 64.48
N PHE A 1094 -18.17 20.31 63.79
CA PHE A 1094 -16.70 20.23 63.75
C PHE A 1094 -16.07 21.40 62.99
N GLU A 1095 -16.72 21.88 61.92
CA GLU A 1095 -16.30 23.09 61.20
C GLU A 1095 -16.36 24.33 62.11
N SER A 1096 -17.37 24.42 62.99
CA SER A 1096 -17.44 25.52 63.99
C SER A 1096 -16.30 25.48 65.02
N GLN A 1097 -15.69 24.30 65.23
CA GLN A 1097 -14.51 24.13 66.10
C GLN A 1097 -13.19 24.37 65.35
N GLY A 1098 -13.26 24.74 64.06
CA GLY A 1098 -12.12 25.03 63.20
C GLY A 1098 -11.43 23.78 62.66
N TYR A 1099 -12.15 22.66 62.54
CA TYR A 1099 -11.68 21.50 61.79
C TYR A 1099 -12.16 21.57 60.34
N ASP A 1100 -11.30 21.18 59.41
CA ASP A 1100 -11.64 21.05 58.00
C ASP A 1100 -12.12 19.61 57.70
N ARG A 1101 -13.25 19.46 57.01
CA ARG A 1101 -13.74 18.16 56.52
C ARG A 1101 -12.85 17.69 55.36
N ILE A 1102 -12.22 16.52 55.52
CA ILE A 1102 -11.28 15.95 54.53
C ILE A 1102 -11.79 14.65 53.87
N SER A 1103 -12.93 14.11 54.31
CA SER A 1103 -13.58 13.02 53.56
C SER A 1103 -14.35 13.57 52.36
N ILE A 1104 -14.44 12.77 51.29
CA ILE A 1104 -14.89 13.21 49.96
C ILE A 1104 -16.42 13.23 49.77
N ASP A 1105 -17.16 12.66 50.72
CA ASP A 1105 -18.58 12.29 50.64
C ASP A 1105 -19.49 13.16 51.52
N LYS A 1106 -19.26 14.48 51.53
CA LYS A 1106 -20.02 15.42 52.37
C LYS A 1106 -21.48 15.55 51.95
N VAL A 1107 -22.40 15.26 52.87
CA VAL A 1107 -23.85 15.42 52.65
C VAL A 1107 -24.27 16.89 52.72
N THR A 1108 -25.02 17.35 51.72
CA THR A 1108 -25.47 18.76 51.64
C THR A 1108 -26.98 18.94 51.49
N ASP A 1109 -27.73 17.85 51.29
CA ASP A 1109 -29.21 17.84 51.20
C ASP A 1109 -29.84 16.69 52.00
N LEU A 1110 -31.06 16.89 52.52
CA LEU A 1110 -31.79 15.89 53.30
C LEU A 1110 -32.18 14.64 52.51
N ASN A 1111 -32.24 14.71 51.17
CA ASN A 1111 -32.67 13.59 50.32
C ASN A 1111 -31.53 13.00 49.50
N GLU A 1112 -30.29 13.41 49.75
CA GLU A 1112 -29.11 12.84 49.10
C GLU A 1112 -29.03 11.32 49.37
N PRO A 1113 -28.72 10.48 48.36
CA PRO A 1113 -28.60 9.03 48.56
C PRO A 1113 -27.57 8.67 49.65
N THR A 1114 -27.82 7.60 50.41
CA THR A 1114 -26.93 7.19 51.51
C THR A 1114 -25.59 6.67 50.98
N HIS A 1115 -24.50 7.28 51.46
CA HIS A 1115 -23.15 6.78 51.24
C HIS A 1115 -22.83 5.69 52.27
N HIS A 1116 -22.16 4.62 51.84
CA HIS A 1116 -21.83 3.48 52.72
C HIS A 1116 -20.38 3.62 53.20
N GLY A 1117 -20.16 4.04 54.45
CA GLY A 1117 -18.80 4.27 54.91
C GLY A 1117 -18.70 5.00 56.25
N ILE A 1118 -17.59 5.71 56.42
CA ILE A 1118 -17.33 6.59 57.56
C ILE A 1118 -18.05 7.91 57.30
N ASP A 1119 -18.98 8.29 58.18
CA ASP A 1119 -19.81 9.49 57.99
C ASP A 1119 -19.02 10.80 57.95
N GLY A 1120 -17.79 10.85 58.50
CA GLY A 1120 -16.90 11.98 58.31
C GLY A 1120 -15.48 11.85 58.87
N VAL A 1121 -14.52 12.48 58.19
CA VAL A 1121 -13.14 12.60 58.67
C VAL A 1121 -12.74 14.07 58.62
N TYR A 1122 -12.16 14.56 59.72
CA TYR A 1122 -11.84 15.96 59.92
C TYR A 1122 -10.38 16.15 60.34
N TYR A 1123 -9.77 17.25 59.90
CA TYR A 1123 -8.39 17.60 60.21
C TYR A 1123 -8.26 19.03 60.72
N LYS A 1124 -7.38 19.21 61.70
CA LYS A 1124 -6.93 20.51 62.18
C LYS A 1124 -5.46 20.45 62.54
N ALA A 1125 -4.64 21.27 61.89
CA ALA A 1125 -3.19 21.19 62.01
C ALA A 1125 -2.66 21.40 63.44
N ASP A 1126 -3.31 22.25 64.22
CA ASP A 1126 -3.03 22.54 65.63
C ASP A 1126 -4.06 21.91 66.60
N GLY A 1127 -4.85 20.93 66.11
CA GLY A 1127 -5.86 20.24 66.92
C GLY A 1127 -5.28 19.23 67.90
N GLU A 1128 -5.93 19.09 69.06
CA GLU A 1128 -5.71 18.01 70.03
C GLU A 1128 -7.01 17.22 70.21
N PRO A 1129 -7.34 16.23 69.36
CA PRO A 1129 -6.48 15.58 68.36
C PRO A 1129 -6.42 16.29 67.00
N LYS A 1130 -5.41 15.98 66.18
CA LYS A 1130 -5.30 16.54 64.82
C LYS A 1130 -6.33 15.98 63.85
N TYR A 1131 -6.66 14.69 63.99
CA TYR A 1131 -7.64 14.01 63.17
C TYR A 1131 -8.80 13.49 64.01
N ILE A 1132 -10.02 13.71 63.51
CA ILE A 1132 -11.24 13.15 64.09
C ILE A 1132 -11.92 12.29 63.04
N ILE A 1133 -12.22 11.05 63.39
CA ILE A 1133 -13.05 10.14 62.60
C ILE A 1133 -14.41 10.11 63.27
N GLY A 1134 -15.42 10.71 62.63
CA GLY A 1134 -16.74 10.95 63.17
C GLY A 1134 -17.79 10.02 62.57
N GLU A 1135 -18.72 9.57 63.41
CA GLU A 1135 -19.93 8.86 63.01
C GLU A 1135 -21.15 9.55 63.64
N ALA A 1136 -22.17 9.86 62.84
CA ALA A 1136 -23.37 10.55 63.26
C ALA A 1136 -24.53 9.57 63.51
N LYS A 1137 -25.22 9.70 64.65
CA LYS A 1137 -26.45 8.92 64.94
C LYS A 1137 -27.56 9.82 65.41
N TYR A 1138 -28.74 9.67 64.82
CA TYR A 1138 -29.93 10.46 65.16
C TYR A 1138 -30.93 9.68 66.05
N GLY A 1139 -31.49 10.35 67.06
CA GLY A 1139 -32.62 9.86 67.85
C GLY A 1139 -32.26 8.73 68.82
N SER A 1140 -32.69 7.49 68.54
CA SER A 1140 -32.34 6.31 69.35
C SER A 1140 -31.39 5.34 68.62
N SER A 1141 -30.79 5.80 67.52
CA SER A 1141 -29.91 4.99 66.68
C SER A 1141 -28.56 4.71 67.35
N THR A 1142 -28.03 3.50 67.17
CA THR A 1142 -26.77 3.04 67.77
C THR A 1142 -25.83 2.46 66.71
N LEU A 1143 -24.55 2.27 67.07
CA LEU A 1143 -23.56 1.66 66.18
C LEU A 1143 -23.94 0.21 65.82
N GLY A 1144 -23.86 -0.12 64.53
CA GLY A 1144 -24.17 -1.45 64.02
C GLY A 1144 -23.02 -2.44 64.20
N ASN A 1145 -23.32 -3.75 64.08
CA ASN A 1145 -22.31 -4.78 63.92
C ASN A 1145 -22.20 -5.15 62.43
N THR A 1146 -20.99 -5.09 61.88
CA THR A 1146 -20.72 -5.40 60.48
C THR A 1146 -19.91 -6.68 60.35
N LYS A 1147 -19.70 -7.16 59.11
CA LYS A 1147 -18.83 -8.32 58.84
C LYS A 1147 -17.37 -8.09 59.27
N ASP A 1148 -16.93 -6.83 59.35
CA ASP A 1148 -15.55 -6.45 59.68
C ASP A 1148 -15.36 -6.08 61.16
N GLY A 1149 -16.39 -6.26 61.98
CA GLY A 1149 -16.41 -5.85 63.39
C GLY A 1149 -17.50 -4.82 63.69
N LYS A 1150 -17.52 -4.32 64.94
CA LYS A 1150 -18.45 -3.26 65.35
C LYS A 1150 -18.12 -1.98 64.57
N GLN A 1151 -19.14 -1.27 64.10
CA GLN A 1151 -18.96 0.00 63.38
C GLN A 1151 -18.14 0.97 64.25
N MET A 1152 -17.19 1.67 63.63
CA MET A 1152 -16.17 2.52 64.27
C MET A 1152 -15.07 1.81 65.07
N SER A 1153 -14.97 0.48 65.02
CA SER A 1153 -13.79 -0.22 65.58
C SER A 1153 -12.57 -0.01 64.67
N SER A 1154 -11.36 -0.09 65.23
CA SER A 1154 -10.12 0.16 64.49
C SER A 1154 -10.03 -0.68 63.20
N ASN A 1155 -10.39 -1.98 63.25
CA ASN A 1155 -10.42 -2.84 62.05
C ASN A 1155 -11.51 -2.45 61.03
N TRP A 1156 -12.64 -1.90 61.48
CA TRP A 1156 -13.68 -1.42 60.58
C TRP A 1156 -13.29 -0.13 59.86
N ILE A 1157 -12.63 0.78 60.59
CA ILE A 1157 -12.13 2.06 60.09
C ILE A 1157 -11.00 1.83 59.08
N ASP A 1158 -10.00 1.01 59.42
CA ASP A 1158 -8.81 0.83 58.58
C ASP A 1158 -9.16 0.30 57.18
N LYS A 1159 -10.23 -0.49 57.04
CA LYS A 1159 -10.72 -1.00 55.74
C LYS A 1159 -11.48 0.01 54.88
N ARG A 1160 -11.91 1.13 55.45
CA ARG A 1160 -12.79 2.13 54.79
C ARG A 1160 -12.16 3.51 54.71
N LEU A 1161 -11.02 3.70 55.36
CA LEU A 1161 -10.36 4.99 55.45
C LEU A 1161 -9.88 5.49 54.08
N VAL A 1162 -9.30 4.60 53.25
CA VAL A 1162 -8.86 4.95 51.89
C VAL A 1162 -10.04 5.41 51.03
N ASP A 1163 -11.16 4.69 51.06
CA ASP A 1163 -12.36 5.07 50.31
C ASP A 1163 -12.95 6.39 50.82
N ALA A 1164 -12.86 6.66 52.12
CA ALA A 1164 -13.41 7.87 52.73
C ALA A 1164 -12.60 9.14 52.43
N VAL A 1165 -11.26 9.08 52.41
CA VAL A 1165 -10.41 10.29 52.30
C VAL A 1165 -9.45 10.30 51.11
N GLY A 1166 -9.41 9.22 50.32
CA GLY A 1166 -8.42 8.98 49.28
C GLY A 1166 -7.07 8.49 49.82
N GLU A 1167 -6.32 7.75 49.00
CA GLU A 1167 -5.08 7.06 49.35
C GLU A 1167 -4.05 7.98 50.04
N THR A 1168 -3.81 9.17 49.48
CA THR A 1168 -2.83 10.12 50.03
C THR A 1168 -3.16 10.63 51.43
N ASN A 1169 -4.45 10.85 51.76
CA ASN A 1169 -4.83 11.31 53.11
C ASN A 1169 -4.95 10.13 54.07
N ALA A 1170 -5.39 8.97 53.60
CA ALA A 1170 -5.43 7.76 54.41
C ALA A 1170 -4.03 7.37 54.89
N ASP A 1171 -3.02 7.42 54.02
CA ASP A 1171 -1.62 7.18 54.39
C ASP A 1171 -1.13 8.14 55.47
N LYS A 1172 -1.46 9.43 55.37
CA LYS A 1172 -1.09 10.43 56.41
C LYS A 1172 -1.73 10.12 57.74
N ILE A 1173 -3.01 9.72 57.75
CA ILE A 1173 -3.74 9.37 58.97
C ILE A 1173 -3.19 8.07 59.56
N ILE A 1174 -2.92 7.05 58.75
CA ILE A 1174 -2.32 5.78 59.20
C ILE A 1174 -0.93 6.03 59.78
N MET A 1175 -0.11 6.86 59.11
CA MET A 1175 1.22 7.21 59.57
C MET A 1175 1.16 8.01 60.89
N GLU A 1176 0.25 8.98 61.02
CA GLU A 1176 0.05 9.71 62.28
C GLU A 1176 -0.47 8.78 63.40
N LYS A 1177 -1.31 7.77 63.08
CA LYS A 1177 -1.80 6.75 64.03
C LYS A 1177 -0.64 5.96 64.62
N MET A 1178 0.35 5.61 63.79
CA MET A 1178 1.54 4.87 64.20
C MET A 1178 2.54 5.73 64.98
N LEU A 1179 2.68 7.01 64.62
CA LEU A 1179 3.69 7.90 65.20
C LEU A 1179 3.21 8.60 66.48
N ASN A 1180 1.95 9.02 66.53
CA ASN A 1180 1.34 9.76 67.64
C ASN A 1180 -0.15 9.40 67.75
N ALA A 1181 -0.47 8.21 68.27
CA ALA A 1181 -1.85 7.70 68.34
C ALA A 1181 -2.85 8.66 69.00
N ASP A 1182 -2.42 9.48 69.97
CA ASP A 1182 -3.26 10.48 70.64
C ASP A 1182 -3.74 11.62 69.71
N ASN A 1183 -3.10 11.81 68.55
CA ASN A 1183 -3.49 12.78 67.53
C ASN A 1183 -4.65 12.31 66.65
N ILE A 1184 -5.22 11.13 66.91
CA ILE A 1184 -6.37 10.61 66.18
C ILE A 1184 -7.41 10.11 67.18
N LYS A 1185 -8.66 10.60 67.06
CA LYS A 1185 -9.77 10.06 67.86
C LYS A 1185 -10.98 9.70 67.03
N SER A 1186 -11.53 8.52 67.33
CA SER A 1186 -12.83 8.08 66.86
C SER A 1186 -13.91 8.63 67.77
N GLN A 1187 -14.90 9.31 67.21
CA GLN A 1187 -15.98 9.97 67.97
C GLN A 1187 -17.36 9.58 67.44
N LEU A 1188 -18.24 9.18 68.35
CA LEU A 1188 -19.66 9.01 68.06
C LEU A 1188 -20.39 10.32 68.40
N VAL A 1189 -20.98 10.94 67.39
CA VAL A 1189 -21.76 12.16 67.51
C VAL A 1189 -23.23 11.79 67.49
N HIS A 1190 -23.90 11.96 68.63
CA HIS A 1190 -25.31 11.63 68.77
C HIS A 1190 -26.17 12.88 68.77
N ILE A 1191 -27.14 12.95 67.86
CA ILE A 1191 -28.03 14.08 67.65
C ILE A 1191 -29.43 13.71 68.14
N SER A 1192 -29.96 14.45 69.11
CA SER A 1192 -31.32 14.22 69.61
C SER A 1192 -32.40 14.64 68.61
N ASP A 1193 -33.65 14.26 68.85
CA ASP A 1193 -34.81 14.69 68.07
C ASP A 1193 -35.07 16.21 68.11
N LYS A 1194 -34.48 16.89 69.10
CA LYS A 1194 -34.46 18.36 69.22
C LYS A 1194 -33.19 18.98 68.65
N GLY A 1195 -32.30 18.17 68.09
CA GLY A 1195 -31.04 18.64 67.53
C GLY A 1195 -29.95 18.92 68.56
N GLU A 1196 -30.01 18.41 69.78
CA GLU A 1196 -28.90 18.58 70.72
C GLU A 1196 -27.79 17.57 70.40
N ILE A 1197 -26.52 18.01 70.41
CA ILE A 1197 -25.36 17.17 70.09
C ILE A 1197 -24.69 16.67 71.36
N THR A 1198 -24.48 15.36 71.45
CA THR A 1198 -23.66 14.71 72.47
C THR A 1198 -22.53 13.93 71.81
N ILE A 1199 -21.29 14.12 72.27
CA ILE A 1199 -20.10 13.48 71.69
C ILE A 1199 -19.52 12.48 72.68
N SER A 1200 -19.25 11.28 72.19
CA SER A 1200 -18.60 10.20 72.93
C SER A 1200 -17.31 9.78 72.24
N ILE A 1201 -16.21 9.69 72.98
CA ILE A 1201 -14.94 9.14 72.48
C ILE A 1201 -15.02 7.62 72.51
N LEU A 1202 -14.57 6.98 71.44
CA LEU A 1202 -14.57 5.53 71.29
C LEU A 1202 -13.16 4.95 71.46
N ASP A 1203 -13.06 3.78 72.10
CA ASP A 1203 -11.85 2.95 72.08
C ASP A 1203 -11.74 2.15 70.77
N ASP A 1204 -10.65 1.41 70.61
CA ASP A 1204 -10.34 0.64 69.40
C ASP A 1204 -11.39 -0.46 69.10
N GLU A 1205 -12.13 -0.91 70.11
CA GLU A 1205 -13.24 -1.85 69.97
C GLU A 1205 -14.62 -1.16 69.80
N ALA A 1206 -14.64 0.16 69.60
CA ALA A 1206 -15.82 1.01 69.47
C ALA A 1206 -16.75 1.00 70.69
N ASN A 1207 -16.18 0.92 71.90
CA ASN A 1207 -16.89 1.15 73.14
C ASN A 1207 -16.67 2.58 73.62
N ILE A 1208 -17.69 3.15 74.26
CA ILE A 1208 -17.61 4.51 74.78
C ILE A 1208 -16.66 4.52 75.99
N VAL A 1209 -15.58 5.28 75.87
CA VAL A 1209 -14.62 5.52 76.95
C VAL A 1209 -15.23 6.54 77.90
N LYS A 1210 -15.29 6.20 79.20
CA LYS A 1210 -15.86 7.08 80.24
C LYS A 1210 -14.85 8.05 80.83
#